data_AF-A0A4X2LX90-F1
#
_entry.id   AF-A0A4X2LX90-F1
#
_cell.length_a   1.000
_cell.length_b   1.000
_cell.length_c   1.000
_cell.angle_alpha   90.00
_cell.angle_beta   90.00
_cell.angle_gamma   90.00
#
_symmetry.space_group_name_H-M   'P 1'
#
loop_
_entity.id
_entity.type
_entity.pdbx_description
1 polymer ?
#
loop_
_entity_poly.entity_id
_entity_poly.type
_entity_poly.pdbx_seq_one_letter_code
_entity_poly.pdbx_strand_id
1 'polypeptide(L)'
;MVPPGKKPAGETSNSNKKCKRYFNEHWKEEFTWLEFDYERKLMFCLECRQALVRNKHGKAENAFTVGTDNFQRHALLRHVTSGAHCQALAVNREQLAFEAQAGGRGSYGYHRNLPLNSVGMAASASMAPIKMEVNPAKVAVLTTVYCMAKEDVPDDRCPALLELQRFNLCQALLGTEHGDYYTLGSMKDMQAAIARVLHSEDYQRLKASPFVGLVLDEVGDGPEPHSLALFATLVSPCDGQPTSTFLGSVELGVGEANPGQLLDILKSFGVPAPKLAWLGSGLPSERLGDLGLKLRVTCPLLAELHCLPSRGHPEAPTYVSEYENVLDALFRLYGSSGARGIPELQAALDLAAINLTGPQRVPWASILPAVEAVAASWSHLVPMLETTSPASPLTQSLALALRKFTFIAFTYLLLDTLPTLQKLSLLLQPEEPDLALLPPLVITTAASLQAQRDSDGSHFQSFLQALDNPTPAGNGNGSRYCYQGVELTDCSPETMQSFEDLRGAFLDSLRRWLWDSFPGPSLDIVAAFASIFDSRRYPQSLEELGAHGEGALRLLLQAYAPVVVGERALSDFPLFKRIVFSLGPLGPRDLCCKLVCAHSELHELFPDFAILASLVLVLPAGASLLDKVARSRELRWWDQGKGEGGDIQGNHVVKIAVDGPPLHEFDFALAIELFESGGGGVEFFGTQIK
;
A
#
# COMPACT_ATOMS: atom_id res chain seq x y z
N MET A 1 -63.62 -9.45 -37.68
CA MET A 1 -64.46 -8.23 -37.57
C MET A 1 -63.89 -7.32 -36.49
N VAL A 2 -63.90 -6.01 -36.72
CA VAL A 2 -63.47 -4.89 -35.85
C VAL A 2 -64.33 -3.67 -36.23
N PRO A 3 -64.59 -2.64 -35.40
CA PRO A 3 -64.77 -2.55 -33.95
C PRO A 3 -66.31 -2.45 -33.67
N PRO A 4 -67.02 -1.35 -33.26
CA PRO A 4 -66.74 -0.10 -32.51
C PRO A 4 -67.33 -0.09 -31.07
N GLY A 5 -67.13 0.92 -30.20
CA GLY A 5 -66.18 2.05 -30.25
C GLY A 5 -66.25 3.04 -29.07
N LYS A 6 -65.09 3.61 -28.71
CA LYS A 6 -64.79 4.92 -28.07
C LYS A 6 -65.56 5.41 -26.80
N LYS A 7 -64.81 5.41 -25.67
CA LYS A 7 -64.60 6.46 -24.62
C LYS A 7 -65.79 7.33 -24.12
N PRO A 8 -65.78 7.67 -22.82
CA PRO A 8 -65.26 9.00 -22.46
C PRO A 8 -63.94 8.95 -21.67
N ALA A 9 -63.39 10.13 -21.37
CA ALA A 9 -62.14 10.31 -20.64
C ALA A 9 -62.39 11.01 -19.29
N GLY A 10 -61.46 10.79 -18.35
CA GLY A 10 -61.36 11.56 -17.10
C GLY A 10 -61.99 10.87 -15.90
N GLU A 11 -61.14 10.27 -15.06
CA GLU A 11 -61.29 10.24 -13.60
C GLU A 11 -59.96 9.79 -12.95
N THR A 12 -58.93 10.63 -13.08
CA THR A 12 -57.73 10.51 -12.24
C THR A 12 -58.07 10.97 -10.83
N SER A 13 -58.38 10.02 -9.94
CA SER A 13 -58.72 10.28 -8.55
C SER A 13 -57.64 11.09 -7.83
N ASN A 14 -58.02 12.29 -7.40
CA ASN A 14 -57.15 13.27 -6.77
C ASN A 14 -56.71 12.84 -5.35
N SER A 15 -55.44 12.48 -5.17
CA SER A 15 -54.75 12.56 -3.87
C SER A 15 -53.51 13.47 -3.88
N ASN A 16 -53.32 14.28 -4.93
CA ASN A 16 -52.28 15.30 -5.00
C ASN A 16 -52.66 16.60 -4.23
N LYS A 17 -53.24 16.45 -3.03
CA LYS A 17 -53.22 17.53 -2.03
C LYS A 17 -51.79 17.64 -1.51
N LYS A 18 -50.93 18.35 -2.24
CA LYS A 18 -49.73 18.98 -1.67
C LYS A 18 -50.20 19.83 -0.49
N CYS A 19 -50.13 19.26 0.71
CA CYS A 19 -50.34 20.01 1.94
C CYS A 19 -49.37 21.19 1.88
N LYS A 20 -49.87 22.43 1.95
CA LYS A 20 -49.00 23.63 1.93
C LYS A 20 -48.15 23.56 3.19
N ARG A 21 -46.93 23.06 3.04
CA ARG A 21 -45.91 23.08 4.08
C ARG A 21 -45.46 24.53 4.20
N TYR A 22 -45.34 25.01 5.42
CA TYR A 22 -44.81 26.33 5.72
C TYR A 22 -43.36 26.16 6.18
N PHE A 23 -42.54 27.18 5.99
CA PHE A 23 -41.20 27.23 6.58
C PHE A 23 -41.31 27.17 8.11
N ASN A 24 -40.45 26.38 8.77
CA ASN A 24 -40.42 26.27 10.22
C ASN A 24 -39.23 27.09 10.74
N GLU A 25 -39.50 28.14 11.51
CA GLU A 25 -38.46 29.05 12.04
C GLU A 25 -37.42 28.34 12.91
N HIS A 26 -37.82 27.31 13.67
CA HIS A 26 -36.87 26.49 14.47
C HIS A 26 -35.78 25.82 13.62
N TRP A 27 -35.95 25.67 12.30
CA TRP A 27 -34.87 25.18 11.44
C TRP A 27 -33.68 26.14 11.34
N LYS A 28 -33.82 27.43 11.67
CA LYS A 28 -32.68 28.37 11.74
C LYS A 28 -31.81 28.16 12.97
N GLU A 29 -32.37 27.60 14.05
CA GLU A 29 -31.63 27.25 15.27
C GLU A 29 -30.79 25.97 15.06
N GLU A 30 -31.31 25.04 14.26
CA GLU A 30 -30.66 23.77 13.93
C GLU A 30 -29.70 23.86 12.73
N PHE A 31 -30.07 24.63 11.70
CA PHE A 31 -29.31 24.82 10.47
C PHE A 31 -28.91 26.30 10.37
N THR A 32 -27.83 26.67 11.05
CA THR A 32 -27.36 28.08 11.16
C THR A 32 -27.01 28.74 9.82
N TRP A 33 -26.82 27.96 8.76
CA TRP A 33 -26.59 28.42 7.38
C TRP A 33 -27.88 28.70 6.59
N LEU A 34 -29.07 28.43 7.14
CA LEU A 34 -30.36 28.48 6.46
C LEU A 34 -31.02 29.86 6.58
N GLU A 35 -31.29 30.50 5.44
CA GLU A 35 -32.01 31.77 5.36
C GLU A 35 -33.38 31.57 4.68
N PHE A 36 -34.37 32.39 5.05
CA PHE A 36 -35.71 32.37 4.46
C PHE A 36 -36.15 33.79 4.04
N ASP A 37 -36.53 33.93 2.78
CA ASP A 37 -37.08 35.16 2.21
C ASP A 37 -38.61 35.14 2.35
N TYR A 38 -39.16 36.01 3.19
CA TYR A 38 -40.60 36.11 3.46
C TYR A 38 -41.41 36.69 2.30
N GLU A 39 -40.81 37.51 1.44
CA GLU A 39 -41.48 38.12 0.29
C GLU A 39 -41.62 37.09 -0.84
N ARG A 40 -40.53 36.40 -1.16
CA ARG A 40 -40.47 35.37 -2.21
C ARG A 40 -40.95 34.00 -1.77
N LYS A 41 -41.00 33.75 -0.46
CA LYS A 41 -41.35 32.47 0.17
C LYS A 41 -40.46 31.32 -0.31
N LEU A 42 -39.14 31.55 -0.24
CA LEU A 42 -38.10 30.60 -0.61
C LEU A 42 -37.06 30.51 0.51
N MET A 43 -36.51 29.33 0.73
CA MET A 43 -35.34 29.13 1.61
C MET A 43 -34.07 28.92 0.80
N PHE A 44 -32.94 29.35 1.38
CA PHE A 44 -31.63 29.39 0.75
C PHE A 44 -30.54 28.98 1.73
N CYS A 45 -29.39 28.53 1.21
CA CYS A 45 -28.18 28.34 1.99
C CYS A 45 -27.25 29.55 1.82
N LEU A 46 -26.93 30.23 2.93
CA LEU A 46 -26.01 31.37 2.97
C LEU A 46 -24.62 30.99 2.44
N GLU A 47 -24.08 29.87 2.92
CA GLU A 47 -22.75 29.38 2.56
C GLU A 47 -22.61 29.14 1.06
N CYS A 48 -23.58 28.41 0.46
CA CYS A 48 -23.57 28.14 -0.97
C CYS A 48 -23.80 29.40 -1.82
N ARG A 49 -24.60 30.37 -1.35
CA ARG A 49 -24.79 31.65 -2.05
C ARG A 49 -23.52 32.51 -2.02
N GLN A 50 -22.81 32.55 -0.88
CA GLN A 50 -21.53 33.25 -0.77
C GLN A 50 -20.46 32.64 -1.70
N ALA A 51 -20.39 31.30 -1.77
CA ALA A 51 -19.47 30.61 -2.68
C ALA A 51 -19.75 30.91 -4.16
N LEU A 52 -21.02 31.01 -4.58
CA LEU A 52 -21.39 31.33 -5.96
C LEU A 52 -21.07 32.76 -6.39
N VAL A 53 -21.32 33.75 -5.52
CA VAL A 53 -20.99 35.16 -5.83
C VAL A 53 -19.47 35.33 -6.01
N ARG A 54 -18.67 34.43 -5.42
CA ARG A 54 -17.21 34.42 -5.49
C ARG A 54 -16.65 33.60 -6.67
N ASN A 55 -17.39 32.60 -7.17
CA ASN A 55 -16.99 31.76 -8.31
C ASN A 55 -17.56 32.23 -9.66
N LYS A 56 -16.88 33.18 -10.32
CA LYS A 56 -17.32 33.77 -11.62
C LYS A 56 -17.42 32.78 -12.81
N HIS A 57 -16.88 31.56 -12.69
CA HIS A 57 -16.93 30.53 -13.73
C HIS A 57 -17.57 29.20 -13.28
N GLY A 58 -18.09 29.12 -12.05
CA GLY A 58 -18.68 27.89 -11.51
C GLY A 58 -20.20 27.83 -11.65
N LYS A 59 -20.71 27.04 -12.60
CA LYS A 59 -22.14 26.67 -12.64
C LYS A 59 -22.48 25.67 -11.51
N ALA A 60 -22.63 26.19 -10.30
CA ALA A 60 -23.19 25.46 -9.16
C ALA A 60 -24.62 25.95 -8.83
N GLU A 61 -25.46 26.11 -9.85
CA GLU A 61 -26.89 26.34 -9.67
C GLU A 61 -27.51 25.13 -8.96
N ASN A 62 -27.75 25.27 -7.65
CA ASN A 62 -28.42 24.28 -6.84
C ASN A 62 -29.71 24.90 -6.28
N ALA A 63 -30.67 24.06 -5.88
CA ALA A 63 -31.98 24.55 -5.44
C ALA A 63 -31.91 25.47 -4.21
N PHE A 64 -30.85 25.38 -3.41
CA PHE A 64 -30.62 26.23 -2.24
C PHE A 64 -29.85 27.52 -2.53
N THR A 65 -29.36 27.72 -3.76
CA THR A 65 -28.67 28.95 -4.17
C THR A 65 -29.56 29.88 -4.99
N VAL A 66 -30.42 29.30 -5.83
CA VAL A 66 -31.49 30.03 -6.55
C VAL A 66 -32.75 30.18 -5.68
N GLY A 67 -32.92 29.31 -4.68
CA GLY A 67 -34.01 29.33 -3.70
C GLY A 67 -35.05 28.23 -3.93
N THR A 68 -35.52 27.61 -2.85
CA THR A 68 -36.46 26.49 -2.91
C THR A 68 -37.68 26.67 -2.01
N ASP A 69 -38.84 26.22 -2.48
CA ASP A 69 -40.11 26.12 -1.74
C ASP A 69 -40.29 24.74 -1.08
N ASN A 70 -39.28 23.86 -1.17
CA ASN A 70 -39.35 22.48 -0.71
C ASN A 70 -39.14 22.34 0.81
N PHE A 71 -40.05 22.90 1.60
CA PHE A 71 -39.99 22.93 3.08
C PHE A 71 -40.13 21.52 3.68
N GLN A 72 -39.03 20.77 3.67
CA GLN A 72 -38.90 19.44 4.25
C GLN A 72 -37.56 19.32 4.96
N ARG A 73 -37.57 18.92 6.24
CA ARG A 73 -36.33 18.66 7.01
C ARG A 73 -35.37 17.69 6.30
N HIS A 74 -35.90 16.67 5.62
CA HIS A 74 -35.07 15.74 4.83
C HIS A 74 -34.36 16.40 3.63
N ALA A 75 -34.91 17.49 3.06
CA ALA A 75 -34.21 18.26 2.03
C ALA A 75 -33.04 19.07 2.61
N LEU A 76 -33.16 19.58 3.84
CA LEU A 76 -32.08 20.24 4.57
C LEU A 76 -30.96 19.25 4.94
N LEU A 77 -31.34 18.09 5.48
CA LEU A 77 -30.39 17.01 5.81
C LEU A 77 -29.66 16.48 4.57
N ARG A 78 -30.35 16.31 3.43
CA ARG A 78 -29.71 15.96 2.16
C ARG A 78 -28.86 17.08 1.56
N HIS A 79 -29.12 18.33 1.92
CA HIS A 79 -28.32 19.47 1.43
C HIS A 79 -27.02 19.59 2.21
N VAL A 80 -27.05 19.51 3.55
CA VAL A 80 -25.84 19.65 4.38
C VAL A 80 -24.82 18.53 4.12
N THR A 81 -25.28 17.33 3.75
CA THR A 81 -24.40 16.21 3.33
C THR A 81 -24.09 16.17 1.83
N SER A 82 -24.54 17.16 1.05
CA SER A 82 -24.28 17.17 -0.39
C SER A 82 -22.87 17.68 -0.70
N GLY A 83 -22.17 17.02 -1.64
CA GLY A 83 -20.81 17.42 -2.03
C GLY A 83 -20.71 18.89 -2.47
N ALA A 84 -21.74 19.43 -3.12
CA ALA A 84 -21.81 20.84 -3.50
C ALA A 84 -21.90 21.82 -2.30
N HIS A 85 -22.49 21.39 -1.17
CA HIS A 85 -22.49 22.16 0.07
C HIS A 85 -21.14 22.03 0.80
N CYS A 86 -20.57 20.82 0.88
CA CYS A 86 -19.24 20.61 1.44
C CYS A 86 -18.17 21.43 0.70
N GLN A 87 -18.23 21.48 -0.63
CA GLN A 87 -17.33 22.29 -1.47
C GLN A 87 -17.52 23.80 -1.23
N ALA A 88 -18.76 24.27 -1.03
CA ALA A 88 -19.01 25.67 -0.68
C ALA A 88 -18.44 26.03 0.72
N LEU A 89 -18.56 25.12 1.69
CA LEU A 89 -17.98 25.28 3.03
C LEU A 89 -16.44 25.30 2.99
N ALA A 90 -15.81 24.47 2.16
CA ALA A 90 -14.35 24.48 1.97
C ALA A 90 -13.86 25.85 1.47
N VAL A 91 -14.46 26.33 0.36
CA VAL A 91 -14.16 27.64 -0.24
C VAL A 91 -14.34 28.80 0.76
N ASN A 92 -15.36 28.76 1.62
CA ASN A 92 -15.56 29.80 2.63
C ASN A 92 -14.58 29.67 3.82
N ARG A 93 -14.16 28.45 4.20
CA ARG A 93 -13.19 28.23 5.30
C ARG A 93 -11.77 28.64 4.92
N GLU A 94 -11.32 28.31 3.72
CA GLU A 94 -10.00 28.72 3.20
C GLU A 94 -9.85 30.25 3.21
N GLN A 95 -10.92 30.96 2.82
CA GLN A 95 -10.98 32.42 2.82
C GLN A 95 -10.96 33.02 4.24
N LEU A 96 -11.67 32.43 5.21
CA LEU A 96 -11.65 32.89 6.61
C LEU A 96 -10.29 32.68 7.28
N ALA A 97 -9.57 31.61 6.93
CA ALA A 97 -8.19 31.40 7.37
C ALA A 97 -7.24 32.48 6.81
N PHE A 98 -7.39 32.82 5.52
CA PHE A 98 -6.64 33.88 4.85
C PHE A 98 -6.91 35.27 5.45
N GLU A 99 -8.17 35.60 5.74
CA GLU A 99 -8.56 36.88 6.36
C GLU A 99 -8.10 36.98 7.83
N ALA A 100 -8.12 35.87 8.59
CA ALA A 100 -7.59 35.84 9.95
C ALA A 100 -6.07 36.03 10.00
N GLN A 101 -5.34 35.51 9.01
CA GLN A 101 -3.87 35.67 8.91
C GLN A 101 -3.47 37.09 8.48
N ALA A 102 -4.31 37.80 7.72
CA ALA A 102 -4.09 39.21 7.38
C ALA A 102 -4.24 40.18 8.58
N GLY A 103 -4.97 39.80 9.63
CA GLY A 103 -5.18 40.61 10.84
C GLY A 103 -4.11 40.46 11.94
N GLY A 104 -3.13 39.57 11.76
CA GLY A 104 -2.33 38.98 12.84
C GLY A 104 -1.04 39.70 13.28
N ARG A 105 -0.99 41.03 13.40
CA ARG A 105 0.13 41.73 14.11
C ARG A 105 -0.31 42.94 14.93
N GLY A 106 -0.43 42.76 16.24
CA GLY A 106 -0.62 43.85 17.19
C GLY A 106 -1.29 43.41 18.50
N SER A 107 -0.52 42.85 19.44
CA SER A 107 -1.00 42.63 20.82
C SER A 107 -0.65 43.83 21.71
N TYR A 108 -1.62 44.35 22.45
CA TYR A 108 -1.56 44.69 23.90
C TYR A 108 -2.66 45.68 24.32
N GLY A 109 -3.47 45.32 25.33
CA GLY A 109 -3.84 46.20 26.46
C GLY A 109 -4.88 47.33 26.32
N TYR A 110 -6.08 47.08 26.88
CA TYR A 110 -6.93 48.00 27.68
C TYR A 110 -7.30 49.44 27.21
N HIS A 111 -8.60 49.60 26.89
CA HIS A 111 -9.53 50.67 27.33
C HIS A 111 -9.19 52.19 27.26
N ARG A 112 -10.05 52.90 26.50
CA ARG A 112 -10.90 54.08 26.86
C ARG A 112 -10.60 55.47 26.23
N ASN A 113 -11.66 56.00 25.59
CA ASN A 113 -12.06 57.42 25.37
C ASN A 113 -11.61 58.21 24.11
N LEU A 114 -12.61 58.94 23.58
CA LEU A 114 -12.70 59.95 22.48
C LEU A 114 -11.95 61.29 22.75
N PRO A 115 -11.95 62.32 21.86
CA PRO A 115 -12.33 62.41 20.41
C PRO A 115 -11.42 63.29 19.48
N LEU A 116 -11.77 63.34 18.18
CA LEU A 116 -11.63 64.44 17.18
C LEU A 116 -10.29 65.21 17.00
N ASN A 117 -9.68 65.13 15.81
CA ASN A 117 -9.77 66.21 14.78
C ASN A 117 -8.99 65.96 13.45
N SER A 118 -9.76 65.92 12.34
CA SER A 118 -9.60 66.63 11.06
C SER A 118 -8.29 66.67 10.20
N VAL A 119 -8.53 66.53 8.88
CA VAL A 119 -7.80 67.03 7.68
C VAL A 119 -6.72 66.14 7.02
N GLY A 120 -6.90 65.88 5.71
CA GLY A 120 -5.82 65.52 4.78
C GLY A 120 -6.19 64.49 3.71
N MET A 121 -6.55 64.91 2.48
CA MET A 121 -6.74 64.01 1.33
C MET A 121 -5.42 63.74 0.61
N ALA A 122 -5.15 62.48 0.25
CA ALA A 122 -4.45 62.08 -0.98
C ALA A 122 -4.69 60.58 -1.25
N ALA A 123 -4.65 60.16 -2.52
CA ALA A 123 -5.07 58.83 -2.96
C ALA A 123 -3.90 57.85 -3.20
N SER A 124 -4.28 56.60 -3.53
CA SER A 124 -3.52 55.54 -4.20
C SER A 124 -2.27 54.96 -3.51
N ALA A 125 -2.44 53.78 -2.92
CA ALA A 125 -1.59 52.59 -3.16
C ALA A 125 -2.16 51.35 -2.43
N SER A 126 -3.31 50.81 -2.85
CA SER A 126 -3.78 49.52 -2.34
C SER A 126 -3.01 48.38 -3.02
N MET A 127 -2.00 47.83 -2.34
CA MET A 127 -1.43 46.53 -2.69
C MET A 127 -2.50 45.45 -2.48
N ALA A 128 -3.13 45.00 -3.57
CA ALA A 128 -4.05 43.88 -3.55
C ALA A 128 -3.27 42.56 -3.33
N PRO A 129 -3.86 41.55 -2.68
CA PRO A 129 -3.21 40.25 -2.54
C PRO A 129 -3.01 39.63 -3.92
N ILE A 130 -1.76 39.30 -4.26
CA ILE A 130 -1.41 38.61 -5.50
C ILE A 130 -1.90 37.18 -5.38
N LYS A 131 -3.07 36.89 -5.95
CA LYS A 131 -3.48 35.52 -6.23
C LYS A 131 -2.60 35.05 -7.39
N MET A 132 -1.65 34.17 -7.11
CA MET A 132 -0.69 33.70 -8.13
C MET A 132 -1.44 32.92 -9.21
N GLU A 133 -1.54 33.51 -10.40
CA GLU A 133 -2.28 32.93 -11.52
C GLU A 133 -1.41 31.87 -12.20
N VAL A 134 -1.54 30.63 -11.71
CA VAL A 134 -0.76 29.48 -12.17
C VAL A 134 -1.02 29.24 -13.66
N ASN A 135 0.04 29.25 -14.47
CA ASN A 135 -0.08 29.10 -15.92
C ASN A 135 -0.67 27.72 -16.28
N PRO A 136 -1.85 27.66 -16.93
CA PRO A 136 -2.54 26.40 -17.21
C PRO A 136 -1.74 25.47 -18.14
N ALA A 137 -0.87 26.02 -19.00
CA ALA A 137 0.03 25.21 -19.83
C ALA A 137 1.05 24.44 -18.99
N LYS A 138 1.58 25.07 -17.92
CA LYS A 138 2.51 24.42 -16.99
C LYS A 138 1.82 23.32 -16.19
N VAL A 139 0.57 23.55 -15.76
CA VAL A 139 -0.25 22.50 -15.12
C VAL A 139 -0.41 21.32 -16.07
N ALA A 140 -0.84 21.54 -17.32
CA ALA A 140 -1.00 20.46 -18.30
C ALA A 140 0.30 19.67 -18.56
N VAL A 141 1.46 20.35 -18.62
CA VAL A 141 2.76 19.68 -18.74
C VAL A 141 3.09 18.85 -17.49
N LEU A 142 2.99 19.41 -16.27
CA LEU A 142 3.29 18.66 -15.04
C LEU A 142 2.30 17.52 -14.81
N THR A 143 1.00 17.67 -15.13
CA THR A 143 0.03 16.57 -15.11
C THR A 143 0.43 15.46 -16.09
N THR A 144 0.99 15.82 -17.25
CA THR A 144 1.51 14.82 -18.22
C THR A 144 2.72 14.07 -17.65
N VAL A 145 3.70 14.79 -17.11
CA VAL A 145 4.90 14.19 -16.48
C VAL A 145 4.52 13.31 -15.28
N TYR A 146 3.54 13.74 -14.49
CA TYR A 146 2.98 12.96 -13.38
C TYR A 146 2.35 11.65 -13.84
N CYS A 147 1.47 11.69 -14.85
CA CYS A 147 0.89 10.48 -15.46
C CYS A 147 1.98 9.55 -16.00
N MET A 148 2.99 10.10 -16.67
CA MET A 148 4.08 9.30 -17.21
C MET A 148 4.86 8.57 -16.11
N ALA A 149 5.26 9.29 -15.05
CA ALA A 149 5.97 8.69 -13.93
C ALA A 149 5.11 7.62 -13.23
N LYS A 150 3.80 7.85 -13.08
CA LYS A 150 2.88 6.91 -12.44
C LYS A 150 2.69 5.60 -13.22
N GLU A 151 2.62 5.70 -14.54
CA GLU A 151 2.38 4.58 -15.47
C GLU A 151 3.69 3.98 -16.07
N ASP A 152 4.86 4.33 -15.54
CA ASP A 152 6.20 3.89 -16.01
C ASP A 152 6.46 4.19 -17.51
N VAL A 153 6.02 5.35 -17.97
CA VAL A 153 6.18 5.78 -19.37
C VAL A 153 7.53 6.47 -19.56
N PRO A 154 8.40 6.00 -20.48
CA PRO A 154 9.70 6.60 -20.73
C PRO A 154 9.66 8.09 -21.10
N ASP A 155 10.59 8.87 -20.54
CA ASP A 155 10.73 10.33 -20.74
C ASP A 155 10.71 10.76 -22.22
N ASP A 156 11.29 9.96 -23.13
CA ASP A 156 11.31 10.25 -24.58
C ASP A 156 9.91 10.30 -25.23
N ARG A 157 8.87 9.80 -24.56
CA ARG A 157 7.49 9.78 -25.04
C ARG A 157 6.69 11.04 -24.70
N CYS A 158 7.16 11.88 -23.78
CA CYS A 158 6.44 13.11 -23.40
C CYS A 158 6.09 14.03 -24.57
N PRO A 159 6.98 14.29 -25.57
CA PRO A 159 6.65 15.16 -26.70
C PRO A 159 5.44 14.66 -27.49
N ALA A 160 5.37 13.34 -27.73
CA ALA A 160 4.26 12.71 -28.45
C ALA A 160 2.95 12.75 -27.65
N LEU A 161 3.02 12.63 -26.31
CA LEU A 161 1.85 12.75 -25.45
C LEU A 161 1.32 14.20 -25.38
N LEU A 162 2.21 15.20 -25.36
CA LEU A 162 1.83 16.61 -25.43
C LEU A 162 1.29 16.98 -26.81
N GLU A 163 1.82 16.42 -27.90
CA GLU A 163 1.27 16.54 -29.25
C GLU A 163 -0.14 15.92 -29.35
N LEU A 164 -0.34 14.72 -28.79
CA LEU A 164 -1.65 14.07 -28.71
C LEU A 164 -2.68 14.91 -27.94
N GLN A 165 -2.28 15.56 -26.84
CA GLN A 165 -3.17 16.45 -26.10
C GLN A 165 -3.53 17.72 -26.89
N ARG A 166 -2.58 18.29 -27.66
CA ARG A 166 -2.86 19.40 -28.58
C ARG A 166 -3.80 18.98 -29.70
N PHE A 167 -3.61 17.80 -30.28
CA PHE A 167 -4.51 17.22 -31.28
C PHE A 167 -5.93 17.03 -30.72
N ASN A 168 -6.04 16.57 -29.47
CA ASN A 168 -7.30 16.46 -28.72
C ASN A 168 -7.84 17.81 -28.20
N LEU A 169 -7.34 18.93 -28.73
CA LEU A 169 -7.80 20.30 -28.48
C LEU A 169 -7.71 20.77 -27.01
N CYS A 170 -6.71 20.29 -26.27
CA CYS A 170 -6.42 20.74 -24.91
C CYS A 170 -6.09 22.25 -24.88
N GLN A 171 -7.08 23.07 -24.51
CA GLN A 171 -7.01 24.54 -24.59
C GLN A 171 -5.79 25.13 -23.86
N ALA A 172 -5.38 24.52 -22.75
CA ALA A 172 -4.20 24.90 -21.98
C ALA A 172 -2.89 24.83 -22.78
N LEU A 173 -2.80 23.95 -23.78
CA LEU A 173 -1.59 23.72 -24.60
C LEU A 173 -1.68 24.33 -26.01
N LEU A 174 -2.82 24.91 -26.39
CA LEU A 174 -3.06 25.53 -27.70
C LEU A 174 -2.69 27.02 -27.75
N GLY A 175 -2.74 27.72 -26.61
CA GLY A 175 -2.53 29.18 -26.55
C GLY A 175 -1.08 29.64 -26.44
N THR A 176 -0.10 28.72 -26.38
CA THR A 176 1.30 29.05 -26.13
C THR A 176 2.15 29.00 -27.40
N GLU A 177 2.57 30.17 -27.90
CA GLU A 177 3.56 30.29 -28.99
C GLU A 177 5.00 29.88 -28.58
N HIS A 178 5.19 29.41 -27.34
CA HIS A 178 6.49 29.18 -26.73
C HIS A 178 6.78 27.68 -26.62
N GLY A 179 7.72 27.20 -27.43
CA GLY A 179 8.23 25.82 -27.37
C GLY A 179 9.15 25.54 -26.17
N ASP A 180 9.45 26.57 -25.36
CA ASP A 180 10.57 26.58 -24.43
C ASP A 180 10.29 25.97 -23.04
N TYR A 181 9.04 25.58 -22.76
CA TYR A 181 8.67 24.95 -21.48
C TYR A 181 9.15 23.50 -21.33
N TYR A 182 9.75 22.92 -22.37
CA TYR A 182 10.12 21.51 -22.42
C TYR A 182 11.54 21.31 -22.94
N THR A 183 12.40 20.84 -22.04
CA THR A 183 13.70 20.20 -22.36
C THR A 183 13.81 18.90 -21.57
N LEU A 184 14.61 17.93 -22.03
CA LEU A 184 14.77 16.66 -21.31
C LEU A 184 15.33 16.85 -19.89
N GLY A 185 16.22 17.84 -19.69
CA GLY A 185 16.69 18.23 -18.35
C GLY A 185 15.55 18.72 -17.45
N SER A 186 14.69 19.61 -17.96
CA SER A 186 13.55 20.12 -17.19
C SER A 186 12.53 19.05 -16.78
N MET A 187 12.49 17.88 -17.43
CA MET A 187 11.61 16.80 -16.97
C MET A 187 12.09 16.19 -15.66
N LYS A 188 13.40 15.96 -15.49
CA LYS A 188 13.95 15.50 -14.20
C LYS A 188 13.62 16.51 -13.09
N ASP A 189 13.74 17.80 -13.38
CA ASP A 189 13.43 18.88 -12.45
C ASP A 189 11.92 18.93 -12.12
N MET A 190 11.03 18.67 -13.08
CA MET A 190 9.58 18.54 -12.84
C MET A 190 9.26 17.31 -11.99
N GLN A 191 9.85 16.14 -12.28
CA GLN A 191 9.71 14.92 -11.47
C GLN A 191 10.19 15.16 -10.03
N ALA A 192 11.34 15.82 -9.87
CA ALA A 192 11.86 16.20 -8.56
C ALA A 192 10.95 17.20 -7.82
N ALA A 193 10.40 18.21 -8.50
CA ALA A 193 9.47 19.17 -7.92
C ALA A 193 8.17 18.49 -7.44
N ILE A 194 7.61 17.58 -8.24
CA ILE A 194 6.44 16.76 -7.87
C ILE A 194 6.77 15.88 -6.65
N ALA A 195 7.89 15.15 -6.67
CA ALA A 195 8.32 14.30 -5.56
C ALA A 195 8.57 15.11 -4.27
N ARG A 196 9.04 16.37 -4.38
CA ARG A 196 9.20 17.29 -3.23
C ARG A 196 7.88 17.70 -2.60
N VAL A 197 6.79 17.83 -3.36
CA VAL A 197 5.43 18.02 -2.79
C VAL A 197 5.08 16.81 -1.91
N LEU A 198 5.16 15.61 -2.48
CA LEU A 198 4.83 14.36 -1.77
C LEU A 198 5.68 14.19 -0.50
N HIS A 199 7.00 14.38 -0.58
CA HIS A 199 7.89 14.31 0.59
C HIS A 199 7.62 15.39 1.64
N SER A 200 7.14 16.57 1.23
CA SER A 200 6.74 17.63 2.18
C SER A 200 5.48 17.23 2.96
N GLU A 201 4.52 16.58 2.30
CA GLU A 201 3.34 16.00 2.95
C GLU A 201 3.71 14.83 3.86
N ASP A 202 4.60 13.93 3.42
CA ASP A 202 5.10 12.81 4.24
C ASP A 202 5.79 13.33 5.50
N TYR A 203 6.65 14.36 5.38
CA TYR A 203 7.32 14.97 6.52
C TYR A 203 6.32 15.46 7.57
N GLN A 204 5.23 16.12 7.17
CA GLN A 204 4.19 16.54 8.12
C GLN A 204 3.45 15.33 8.72
N ARG A 205 3.10 14.32 7.90
CA ARG A 205 2.40 13.11 8.35
C ARG A 205 3.24 12.27 9.34
N LEU A 206 4.50 12.01 9.02
CA LEU A 206 5.46 11.27 9.85
C LEU A 206 5.77 12.01 11.16
N LYS A 207 5.97 13.32 11.09
CA LYS A 207 6.19 14.16 12.27
C LYS A 207 4.97 14.20 13.20
N ALA A 208 3.76 14.26 12.64
CA ALA A 208 2.51 14.26 13.39
C ALA A 208 2.18 12.88 13.99
N SER A 209 2.57 11.78 13.34
CA SER A 209 2.25 10.43 13.80
C SER A 209 2.87 10.12 15.17
N PRO A 210 2.15 9.50 16.12
CA PRO A 210 2.70 9.18 17.45
C PRO A 210 3.89 8.21 17.39
N PHE A 211 3.78 7.19 16.54
CA PHE A 211 4.79 6.15 16.31
C PHE A 211 4.93 5.91 14.80
N VAL A 212 6.00 5.22 14.41
CA VAL A 212 6.29 4.85 13.02
C VAL A 212 6.78 3.40 12.99
N GLY A 213 6.34 2.63 12.00
CA GLY A 213 7.01 1.39 11.58
C GLY A 213 7.91 1.65 10.39
N LEU A 214 9.12 1.08 10.37
CA LEU A 214 10.04 1.13 9.23
C LEU A 214 10.01 -0.22 8.51
N VAL A 215 10.05 -0.20 7.19
CA VAL A 215 10.06 -1.39 6.35
C VAL A 215 11.20 -1.29 5.35
N LEU A 216 12.06 -2.31 5.35
CA LEU A 216 13.21 -2.42 4.46
C LEU A 216 12.90 -3.41 3.34
N ASP A 217 13.06 -3.02 2.08
CA ASP A 217 12.98 -3.93 0.93
C ASP A 217 14.25 -3.86 0.07
N GLU A 218 14.57 -4.95 -0.60
CA GLU A 218 15.82 -5.10 -1.36
C GLU A 218 15.69 -4.60 -2.79
N VAL A 219 16.70 -3.86 -3.27
CA VAL A 219 16.74 -3.30 -4.63
C VAL A 219 17.87 -3.93 -5.43
N GLY A 220 17.49 -4.77 -6.39
CA GLY A 220 18.36 -5.43 -7.37
C GLY A 220 18.35 -6.96 -7.27
N ASP A 221 18.43 -7.66 -8.41
CA ASP A 221 18.62 -9.14 -8.45
C ASP A 221 20.07 -9.50 -8.87
N GLY A 222 21.01 -8.57 -8.71
CA GLY A 222 22.43 -8.88 -8.79
C GLY A 222 22.88 -9.76 -7.61
N PRO A 223 24.00 -10.51 -7.73
CA PRO A 223 24.55 -11.28 -6.61
C PRO A 223 24.92 -10.40 -5.42
N GLU A 224 25.20 -9.11 -5.66
CA GLU A 224 25.38 -8.07 -4.64
C GLU A 224 24.32 -6.97 -4.86
N PRO A 225 23.16 -7.01 -4.16
CA PRO A 225 22.20 -5.91 -4.19
C PRO A 225 22.78 -4.71 -3.42
N HIS A 226 23.05 -3.62 -4.13
CA HIS A 226 23.72 -2.44 -3.58
C HIS A 226 22.77 -1.41 -2.97
N SER A 227 21.46 -1.66 -2.85
CA SER A 227 20.53 -0.67 -2.29
C SER A 227 19.33 -1.27 -1.53
N LEU A 228 18.87 -0.53 -0.50
CA LEU A 228 17.61 -0.77 0.21
C LEU A 228 16.58 0.30 -0.11
N ALA A 229 15.37 -0.13 -0.43
CA ALA A 229 14.17 0.69 -0.43
C ALA A 229 13.63 0.82 0.98
N LEU A 230 13.27 2.05 1.35
CA LEU A 230 12.70 2.38 2.65
C LEU A 230 11.22 2.75 2.51
N PHE A 231 10.37 2.12 3.32
CA PHE A 231 8.98 2.52 3.50
C PHE A 231 8.69 2.77 4.97
N ALA A 232 7.72 3.62 5.26
CA ALA A 232 7.22 3.85 6.61
C ALA A 232 5.72 3.58 6.68
N THR A 233 5.28 2.96 7.77
CA THR A 233 3.88 2.87 8.21
C THR A 233 3.65 3.88 9.32
N LEU A 234 2.57 4.67 9.19
CA LEU A 234 2.24 5.78 10.08
C LEU A 234 0.73 5.89 10.26
N VAL A 235 0.30 6.40 11.42
CA VAL A 235 -1.11 6.66 11.72
C VAL A 235 -1.37 8.15 11.88
N SER A 236 -2.45 8.65 11.27
CA SER A 236 -2.88 10.05 11.41
C SER A 236 -3.62 10.25 12.74
N PRO A 237 -3.20 11.19 13.61
CA PRO A 237 -3.92 11.48 14.87
C PRO A 237 -5.23 12.25 14.65
N CYS A 238 -5.50 12.73 13.42
CA CYS A 238 -6.67 13.54 13.11
C CYS A 238 -7.94 12.72 12.85
N ASP A 239 -7.77 11.53 12.26
CA ASP A 239 -8.83 10.62 11.81
C ASP A 239 -8.57 9.13 12.17
N GLY A 240 -7.39 8.85 12.76
CA GLY A 240 -6.96 7.52 13.17
C GLY A 240 -6.51 6.62 12.02
N GLN A 241 -6.50 7.07 10.77
CA GLN A 241 -6.24 6.17 9.63
C GLN A 241 -4.75 5.79 9.53
N PRO A 242 -4.42 4.49 9.39
CA PRO A 242 -3.07 4.05 9.03
C PRO A 242 -2.81 4.29 7.55
N THR A 243 -1.58 4.65 7.21
CA THR A 243 -1.09 4.81 5.83
C THR A 243 0.36 4.35 5.73
N SER A 244 0.76 3.89 4.54
CA SER A 244 2.14 3.58 4.18
C SER A 244 2.70 4.64 3.22
N THR A 245 4.02 4.85 3.21
CA THR A 245 4.71 5.76 2.28
C THR A 245 6.13 5.28 1.96
N PHE A 246 6.60 5.50 0.73
CA PHE A 246 7.98 5.26 0.30
C PHE A 246 8.85 6.48 0.64
N LEU A 247 9.93 6.26 1.40
CA LEU A 247 10.84 7.33 1.84
C LEU A 247 11.98 7.60 0.84
N GLY A 248 12.40 6.58 0.09
CA GLY A 248 13.55 6.65 -0.82
C GLY A 248 14.31 5.32 -0.89
N SER A 249 15.39 5.29 -1.68
CA SER A 249 16.35 4.17 -1.68
C SER A 249 17.71 4.64 -1.17
N VAL A 250 18.43 3.75 -0.48
CA VAL A 250 19.72 4.01 0.17
C VAL A 250 20.74 3.04 -0.37
N GLU A 251 21.95 3.50 -0.70
CA GLU A 251 23.02 2.58 -1.09
C GLU A 251 23.60 1.86 0.14
N LEU A 252 23.78 0.54 0.00
CA LEU A 252 24.45 -0.29 0.99
C LEU A 252 25.95 -0.25 0.76
N GLY A 253 26.68 0.24 1.76
CA GLY A 253 28.11 -0.07 1.86
C GLY A 253 28.32 -1.58 1.96
N VAL A 254 29.48 -2.07 1.48
CA VAL A 254 29.80 -3.50 1.39
C VAL A 254 29.59 -4.22 2.74
N GLY A 255 28.50 -4.99 2.86
CA GLY A 255 28.27 -5.94 3.95
C GLY A 255 26.90 -5.85 4.64
N GLU A 256 26.54 -4.69 5.20
CA GLU A 256 25.41 -4.58 6.16
C GLU A 256 24.68 -3.23 6.07
N ALA A 257 23.39 -3.22 6.43
CA ALA A 257 22.62 -2.01 6.65
C ALA A 257 23.11 -1.26 7.91
N ASN A 258 23.48 0.01 7.78
CA ASN A 258 23.96 0.81 8.91
C ASN A 258 22.77 1.40 9.72
N PRO A 259 22.60 1.07 11.02
CA PRO A 259 21.53 1.63 11.86
C PRO A 259 21.60 3.16 11.96
N GLY A 260 22.80 3.76 11.95
CA GLY A 260 22.96 5.20 12.01
C GLY A 260 22.37 5.91 10.79
N GLN A 261 22.63 5.38 9.59
CA GLN A 261 22.13 5.90 8.31
C GLN A 261 20.59 5.84 8.25
N LEU A 262 19.99 4.72 8.68
CA LEU A 262 18.53 4.60 8.77
C LEU A 262 17.91 5.60 9.76
N LEU A 263 18.54 5.78 10.93
CA LEU A 263 18.08 6.74 11.93
C LEU A 263 18.26 8.19 11.47
N ASP A 264 19.29 8.50 10.67
CA ASP A 264 19.50 9.84 10.12
C ASP A 264 18.49 10.19 9.01
N ILE A 265 18.08 9.21 8.21
CA ILE A 265 16.96 9.37 7.26
C ILE A 265 15.64 9.55 8.00
N LEU A 266 15.36 8.77 9.04
CA LEU A 266 14.16 8.98 9.87
C LEU A 266 14.16 10.40 10.49
N LYS A 267 15.32 10.89 10.96
CA LYS A 267 15.46 12.27 11.46
C LYS A 267 15.22 13.33 10.39
N SER A 268 15.64 13.13 9.13
CA SER A 268 15.37 14.10 8.05
C SER A 268 13.86 14.19 7.74
N PHE A 269 13.13 13.09 7.87
CA PHE A 269 11.66 13.05 7.86
C PHE A 269 10.99 13.50 9.19
N GLY A 270 11.76 14.01 10.16
CA GLY A 270 11.24 14.53 11.43
C GLY A 270 10.84 13.45 12.46
N VAL A 271 11.26 12.21 12.26
CA VAL A 271 10.98 11.06 13.14
C VAL A 271 12.17 10.83 14.09
N PRO A 272 12.06 11.12 15.40
CA PRO A 272 13.11 10.80 16.35
C PRO A 272 13.08 9.30 16.71
N ALA A 273 14.25 8.72 17.00
CA ALA A 273 14.42 7.29 17.26
C ALA A 273 13.39 6.65 18.24
N PRO A 274 12.99 7.29 19.36
CA PRO A 274 12.00 6.70 20.28
C PRO A 274 10.58 6.53 19.69
N LYS A 275 10.26 7.14 18.54
CA LYS A 275 8.99 6.89 17.83
C LYS A 275 9.00 5.61 16.99
N LEU A 276 10.17 5.03 16.71
CA LEU A 276 10.25 3.81 15.91
C LEU A 276 9.78 2.61 16.74
N ALA A 277 8.62 2.07 16.39
CA ALA A 277 7.95 0.99 17.12
C ALA A 277 8.04 -0.37 16.42
N TRP A 278 8.15 -0.40 15.09
CA TRP A 278 8.27 -1.65 14.33
C TRP A 278 9.38 -1.60 13.29
N LEU A 279 10.01 -2.76 13.07
CA LEU A 279 10.85 -3.05 11.92
C LEU A 279 10.26 -4.24 11.14
N GLY A 280 9.87 -3.98 9.89
CA GLY A 280 9.59 -4.99 8.89
C GLY A 280 10.75 -5.10 7.90
N SER A 281 10.91 -6.26 7.27
CA SER A 281 11.92 -6.44 6.23
C SER A 281 11.49 -7.48 5.21
N GLY A 282 11.87 -7.28 3.95
CA GLY A 282 11.94 -8.31 2.91
C GLY A 282 13.35 -8.89 2.74
N LEU A 283 14.33 -8.44 3.54
CA LEU A 283 15.68 -8.95 3.54
C LEU A 283 15.76 -10.31 4.25
N PRO A 284 16.72 -11.15 3.88
CA PRO A 284 17.03 -12.35 4.62
C PRO A 284 17.77 -12.06 5.94
N SER A 285 17.62 -12.96 6.90
CA SER A 285 18.21 -12.88 8.25
C SER A 285 19.69 -12.54 8.26
N GLU A 286 20.50 -13.17 7.38
CA GLU A 286 21.94 -12.91 7.25
C GLU A 286 22.28 -11.46 6.89
N ARG A 287 21.48 -10.79 6.03
CA ARG A 287 21.69 -9.38 5.63
C ARG A 287 21.03 -8.38 6.58
N LEU A 288 20.00 -8.81 7.30
CA LEU A 288 19.47 -8.04 8.43
C LEU A 288 20.48 -8.04 9.59
N GLY A 289 21.22 -9.14 9.76
CA GLY A 289 22.26 -9.28 10.78
C GLY A 289 21.74 -8.99 12.19
N ASP A 290 22.51 -8.23 12.95
CA ASP A 290 22.10 -7.69 14.25
C ASP A 290 21.47 -6.29 14.15
N LEU A 291 20.99 -5.84 12.97
CA LEU A 291 20.40 -4.50 12.79
C LEU A 291 19.25 -4.23 13.78
N GLY A 292 18.36 -5.20 13.98
CA GLY A 292 17.27 -5.10 14.95
C GLY A 292 17.81 -4.87 16.37
N LEU A 293 18.81 -5.66 16.78
CA LEU A 293 19.48 -5.52 18.07
C LEU A 293 20.20 -4.17 18.22
N LYS A 294 20.94 -3.73 17.20
CA LYS A 294 21.61 -2.42 17.12
C LYS A 294 20.60 -1.27 17.23
N LEU A 295 19.46 -1.35 16.54
CA LEU A 295 18.40 -0.33 16.59
C LEU A 295 17.70 -0.31 17.95
N ARG A 296 17.40 -1.45 18.58
CA ARG A 296 16.78 -1.54 19.91
C ARG A 296 17.55 -0.78 21.01
N VAL A 297 18.87 -0.62 20.87
CA VAL A 297 19.69 0.22 21.79
C VAL A 297 19.25 1.69 21.77
N THR A 298 18.76 2.19 20.63
CA THR A 298 18.32 3.59 20.45
C THR A 298 16.80 3.74 20.39
N CYS A 299 16.09 2.67 20.04
CA CYS A 299 14.65 2.59 19.83
C CYS A 299 14.05 1.59 20.84
N PRO A 300 13.77 2.00 22.10
CA PRO A 300 13.41 1.07 23.18
C PRO A 300 12.03 0.40 23.02
N LEU A 301 11.21 0.85 22.06
CA LEU A 301 9.88 0.32 21.77
C LEU A 301 9.88 -0.65 20.58
N LEU A 302 11.05 -0.92 19.98
CA LEU A 302 11.16 -1.61 18.70
C LEU A 302 10.84 -3.10 18.80
N ALA A 303 9.77 -3.52 18.12
CA ALA A 303 9.45 -4.89 17.81
C ALA A 303 9.75 -5.22 16.34
N GLU A 304 10.02 -6.48 16.04
CA GLU A 304 10.39 -6.96 14.69
C GLU A 304 9.35 -7.93 14.15
N LEU A 305 8.87 -7.70 12.93
CA LEU A 305 7.87 -8.53 12.28
C LEU A 305 8.02 -8.43 10.75
N HIS A 306 8.58 -9.46 10.13
CA HIS A 306 9.02 -9.43 8.74
C HIS A 306 7.94 -10.04 7.82
N CYS A 307 6.80 -9.35 7.73
CA CYS A 307 5.64 -9.78 6.92
C CYS A 307 5.84 -9.67 5.40
N LEU A 308 6.97 -9.12 4.91
CA LEU A 308 7.18 -8.97 3.47
C LEU A 308 7.61 -10.29 2.82
N PRO A 309 7.11 -10.61 1.62
CA PRO A 309 7.66 -11.70 0.84
C PRO A 309 9.10 -11.40 0.39
N SER A 310 10.08 -12.07 1.00
CA SER A 310 11.50 -11.93 0.65
C SER A 310 11.80 -12.28 -0.81
N ARG A 311 12.64 -11.52 -1.52
CA ARG A 311 12.93 -11.75 -2.95
C ARG A 311 13.67 -13.06 -3.25
N GLY A 312 14.29 -13.67 -2.23
CA GLY A 312 14.97 -14.95 -2.34
C GLY A 312 15.39 -15.46 -0.97
N HIS A 313 15.71 -16.74 -0.87
CA HIS A 313 16.10 -17.38 0.38
C HIS A 313 17.61 -17.71 0.27
N PRO A 314 18.55 -16.89 0.80
CA PRO A 314 19.98 -17.11 0.59
C PRO A 314 20.49 -18.35 1.31
N GLU A 315 19.88 -18.71 2.45
CA GLU A 315 20.14 -19.99 3.12
C GLU A 315 19.52 -21.21 2.40
N ALA A 316 18.76 -21.00 1.32
CA ALA A 316 18.22 -22.14 0.57
C ALA A 316 19.35 -22.81 -0.21
N PRO A 317 19.29 -24.14 -0.39
CA PRO A 317 20.29 -24.85 -1.16
C PRO A 317 20.47 -24.29 -2.58
N THR A 318 21.69 -24.31 -3.10
CA THR A 318 22.04 -23.79 -4.45
C THR A 318 21.13 -24.31 -5.56
N TYR A 319 20.60 -25.52 -5.38
CA TYR A 319 19.68 -26.17 -6.30
C TYR A 319 18.34 -25.42 -6.48
N VAL A 320 17.90 -24.59 -5.53
CA VAL A 320 16.67 -23.78 -5.68
C VAL A 320 16.82 -22.83 -6.86
N SER A 321 17.95 -22.13 -6.96
CA SER A 321 18.22 -21.25 -8.11
C SER A 321 18.42 -22.02 -9.42
N GLU A 322 18.97 -23.25 -9.39
CA GLU A 322 19.01 -24.11 -10.58
C GLU A 322 17.59 -24.46 -11.07
N TYR A 323 16.70 -24.84 -10.14
CA TYR A 323 15.31 -25.16 -10.42
C TYR A 323 14.53 -23.95 -10.97
N GLU A 324 14.68 -22.78 -10.35
CA GLU A 324 14.09 -21.51 -10.80
C GLU A 324 14.52 -21.14 -12.23
N ASN A 325 15.81 -21.29 -12.56
CA ASN A 325 16.30 -21.01 -13.92
C ASN A 325 15.71 -21.98 -14.97
N VAL A 326 15.45 -23.25 -14.61
CA VAL A 326 14.76 -24.21 -15.49
C VAL A 326 13.30 -23.82 -15.70
N LEU A 327 12.59 -23.41 -14.65
CA LEU A 327 11.21 -22.91 -14.76
C LEU A 327 11.13 -21.64 -15.62
N ASP A 328 11.96 -20.63 -15.35
CA ASP A 328 11.98 -19.37 -16.10
C ASP A 328 12.22 -19.59 -17.61
N ALA A 329 13.22 -20.42 -17.95
CA ALA A 329 13.50 -20.79 -19.33
C ALA A 329 12.34 -21.54 -20.01
N LEU A 330 11.64 -22.42 -19.27
CA LEU A 330 10.47 -23.15 -19.77
C LEU A 330 9.27 -22.21 -20.00
N PHE A 331 8.98 -21.31 -19.07
CA PHE A 331 7.89 -20.35 -19.21
C PHE A 331 8.14 -19.34 -20.34
N ARG A 332 9.38 -18.84 -20.52
CA ARG A 332 9.74 -17.98 -21.66
C ARG A 332 9.59 -18.67 -23.01
N LEU A 333 9.96 -19.95 -23.10
CA LEU A 333 9.86 -20.75 -24.32
C LEU A 333 8.41 -20.88 -24.79
N TYR A 334 7.47 -21.12 -23.87
CA TYR A 334 6.06 -21.35 -24.22
C TYR A 334 5.20 -20.07 -24.24
N GLY A 335 5.45 -19.10 -23.35
CA GLY A 335 4.67 -17.86 -23.25
C GLY A 335 4.94 -16.83 -24.35
N SER A 336 6.05 -16.95 -25.09
CA SER A 336 6.32 -16.13 -26.28
C SER A 336 5.65 -16.66 -27.56
N SER A 337 5.09 -17.89 -27.53
CA SER A 337 4.54 -18.57 -28.71
C SER A 337 3.02 -18.71 -28.64
N GLY A 338 2.30 -17.61 -28.87
CA GLY A 338 0.82 -17.52 -28.84
C GLY A 338 0.04 -18.37 -29.85
N ALA A 339 0.67 -19.40 -30.45
CA ALA A 339 0.05 -20.39 -31.33
C ALA A 339 0.43 -21.85 -31.00
N ARG A 340 1.39 -22.12 -30.10
CA ARG A 340 1.84 -23.47 -29.72
C ARG A 340 2.15 -23.64 -28.22
N GLY A 341 1.54 -22.82 -27.36
CA GLY A 341 1.62 -22.96 -25.90
C GLY A 341 0.88 -24.18 -25.37
N ILE A 342 1.31 -24.68 -24.21
CA ILE A 342 0.58 -25.68 -23.41
C ILE A 342 -0.48 -24.93 -22.58
N PRO A 343 -1.77 -25.30 -22.64
CA PRO A 343 -2.85 -24.54 -22.00
C PRO A 343 -2.65 -24.33 -20.49
N GLU A 344 -2.15 -25.33 -19.79
CA GLU A 344 -1.92 -25.30 -18.34
C GLU A 344 -0.79 -24.31 -17.96
N LEU A 345 0.29 -24.25 -18.76
CA LEU A 345 1.36 -23.27 -18.56
C LEU A 345 0.89 -21.84 -18.86
N GLN A 346 0.05 -21.66 -19.89
CA GLN A 346 -0.54 -20.35 -20.17
C GLN A 346 -1.47 -19.92 -19.04
N ALA A 347 -2.33 -20.83 -18.56
CA ALA A 347 -3.22 -20.56 -17.44
C ALA A 347 -2.46 -20.22 -16.14
N ALA A 348 -1.31 -20.86 -15.89
CA ALA A 348 -0.44 -20.51 -14.76
C ALA A 348 0.18 -19.11 -14.91
N LEU A 349 0.62 -18.72 -16.11
CA LEU A 349 1.13 -17.37 -16.39
C LEU A 349 0.04 -16.30 -16.21
N ASP A 350 -1.15 -16.56 -16.74
CA ASP A 350 -2.30 -15.67 -16.66
C ASP A 350 -2.78 -15.49 -15.20
N LEU A 351 -2.88 -16.60 -14.45
CA LEU A 351 -3.29 -16.60 -13.03
C LEU A 351 -2.24 -15.95 -12.12
N ALA A 352 -0.96 -16.05 -12.49
CA ALA A 352 0.15 -15.40 -11.81
C ALA A 352 0.42 -13.96 -12.24
N ALA A 353 -0.32 -13.44 -13.23
CA ALA A 353 -0.13 -12.11 -13.86
C ALA A 353 1.31 -11.83 -14.35
N ILE A 354 2.05 -12.87 -14.79
CA ILE A 354 3.48 -12.75 -15.14
C ILE A 354 3.65 -12.12 -16.52
N ASN A 355 4.25 -10.93 -16.58
CA ASN A 355 4.60 -10.30 -17.84
C ASN A 355 5.97 -10.77 -18.38
N LEU A 356 5.95 -11.79 -19.26
CA LEU A 356 7.16 -12.34 -19.88
C LEU A 356 7.83 -11.42 -20.94
N THR A 357 7.29 -10.23 -21.22
CA THR A 357 7.88 -9.32 -22.23
C THR A 357 9.17 -8.64 -21.74
N GLY A 358 9.49 -8.71 -20.45
CA GLY A 358 10.76 -8.24 -19.87
C GLY A 358 11.70 -9.36 -19.40
N PRO A 359 12.94 -9.03 -18.99
CA PRO A 359 13.89 -9.98 -18.40
C PRO A 359 13.52 -10.42 -16.97
N GLN A 360 12.33 -10.05 -16.49
CA GLN A 360 11.81 -10.35 -15.15
C GLN A 360 11.72 -11.87 -14.94
N ARG A 361 12.47 -12.42 -13.98
CA ARG A 361 12.26 -13.79 -13.50
C ARG A 361 10.85 -13.94 -12.94
N VAL A 362 10.22 -15.09 -13.16
CA VAL A 362 8.93 -15.45 -12.54
C VAL A 362 8.96 -15.16 -11.04
N PRO A 363 8.16 -14.21 -10.51
CA PRO A 363 8.22 -13.86 -9.10
C PRO A 363 7.84 -15.04 -8.22
N TRP A 364 8.66 -15.30 -7.20
CA TRP A 364 8.55 -16.50 -6.37
C TRP A 364 7.19 -16.67 -5.67
N ALA A 365 6.49 -15.57 -5.41
CA ALA A 365 5.12 -15.54 -4.86
C ALA A 365 4.07 -16.24 -5.76
N SER A 366 4.43 -16.52 -7.02
CA SER A 366 3.62 -17.23 -8.01
C SER A 366 4.09 -18.67 -8.28
N ILE A 367 5.02 -19.22 -7.49
CA ILE A 367 5.61 -20.56 -7.75
C ILE A 367 4.58 -21.68 -7.65
N LEU A 368 3.60 -21.64 -6.74
CA LEU A 368 2.66 -22.77 -6.60
C LEU A 368 1.88 -23.05 -7.90
N PRO A 369 1.15 -22.09 -8.53
CA PRO A 369 0.53 -22.30 -9.84
C PRO A 369 1.51 -22.75 -10.93
N ALA A 370 2.75 -22.24 -10.90
CA ALA A 370 3.77 -22.60 -11.88
C ALA A 370 4.25 -24.06 -11.72
N VAL A 371 4.47 -24.51 -10.48
CA VAL A 371 4.87 -25.88 -10.12
C VAL A 371 3.71 -26.86 -10.36
N GLU A 372 2.49 -26.48 -10.02
CA GLU A 372 1.27 -27.25 -10.32
C GLU A 372 1.12 -27.49 -11.82
N ALA A 373 1.28 -26.45 -12.65
CA ALA A 373 1.20 -26.59 -14.10
C ALA A 373 2.33 -27.43 -14.69
N VAL A 374 3.58 -27.25 -14.22
CA VAL A 374 4.71 -28.09 -14.68
C VAL A 374 4.52 -29.55 -14.28
N ALA A 375 4.06 -29.84 -13.06
CA ALA A 375 3.77 -31.20 -12.62
C ALA A 375 2.62 -31.85 -13.41
N ALA A 376 1.53 -31.10 -13.66
CA ALA A 376 0.39 -31.58 -14.43
C ALA A 376 0.75 -31.84 -15.91
N SER A 377 1.56 -30.99 -16.52
CA SER A 377 1.94 -31.09 -17.93
C SER A 377 3.20 -31.93 -18.19
N TRP A 378 3.92 -32.42 -17.16
CA TRP A 378 5.25 -33.02 -17.29
C TRP A 378 5.34 -34.15 -18.34
N SER A 379 4.37 -35.08 -18.33
CA SER A 379 4.28 -36.21 -19.28
C SER A 379 4.07 -35.79 -20.74
N HIS A 380 3.57 -34.57 -20.97
CA HIS A 380 3.41 -33.99 -22.31
C HIS A 380 4.59 -33.09 -22.68
N LEU A 381 5.15 -32.39 -21.69
CA LEU A 381 6.30 -31.48 -21.81
C LEU A 381 7.56 -32.19 -22.30
N VAL A 382 7.95 -33.31 -21.67
CA VAL A 382 9.22 -33.97 -22.01
C VAL A 382 9.23 -34.48 -23.46
N PRO A 383 8.23 -35.24 -23.95
CA PRO A 383 8.19 -35.67 -25.35
C PRO A 383 8.13 -34.49 -26.35
N MET A 384 7.43 -33.40 -26.01
CA MET A 384 7.37 -32.19 -26.85
C MET A 384 8.74 -31.50 -26.97
N LEU A 385 9.49 -31.41 -25.87
CA LEU A 385 10.86 -30.89 -25.87
C LEU A 385 11.82 -31.84 -26.61
N GLU A 386 11.68 -33.16 -26.46
CA GLU A 386 12.51 -34.13 -27.18
C GLU A 386 12.28 -34.08 -28.71
N THR A 387 11.04 -33.98 -29.18
CA THR A 387 10.74 -33.85 -30.63
C THR A 387 11.27 -32.55 -31.24
N THR A 388 11.46 -31.50 -30.43
CA THR A 388 11.99 -30.19 -30.85
C THR A 388 13.46 -29.97 -30.47
N SER A 389 14.06 -30.88 -29.71
CA SER A 389 15.47 -30.88 -29.30
C SER A 389 16.48 -30.76 -30.44
N PRO A 390 16.36 -31.46 -31.59
CA PRO A 390 17.36 -31.33 -32.67
C PRO A 390 17.33 -29.96 -33.37
N ALA A 391 16.33 -29.12 -33.10
CA ALA A 391 16.18 -27.79 -33.69
C ALA A 391 16.64 -26.65 -32.78
N SER A 392 16.88 -26.88 -31.48
CA SER A 392 17.33 -25.83 -30.55
C SER A 392 18.12 -26.40 -29.37
N PRO A 393 19.29 -25.83 -29.02
CA PRO A 393 20.05 -26.26 -27.84
C PRO A 393 19.28 -25.99 -26.53
N LEU A 394 18.37 -25.01 -26.51
CA LEU A 394 17.55 -24.70 -25.34
C LEU A 394 16.51 -25.79 -25.06
N THR A 395 15.82 -26.29 -26.09
CA THR A 395 14.85 -27.40 -25.92
C THR A 395 15.57 -28.69 -25.52
N GLN A 396 16.79 -28.92 -26.04
CA GLN A 396 17.64 -30.01 -25.59
C GLN A 396 18.04 -29.89 -24.11
N SER A 397 18.49 -28.72 -23.66
CA SER A 397 18.89 -28.53 -22.25
C SER A 397 17.71 -28.66 -21.29
N LEU A 398 16.52 -28.17 -21.68
CA LEU A 398 15.29 -28.32 -20.90
C LEU A 398 14.83 -29.78 -20.84
N ALA A 399 14.83 -30.51 -21.96
CA ALA A 399 14.48 -31.94 -21.97
C ALA A 399 15.39 -32.76 -21.03
N LEU A 400 16.69 -32.48 -21.02
CA LEU A 400 17.64 -33.13 -20.11
C LEU A 400 17.39 -32.73 -18.64
N ALA A 401 17.10 -31.46 -18.36
CA ALA A 401 16.82 -30.99 -17.00
C ALA A 401 15.54 -31.62 -16.42
N LEU A 402 14.45 -31.63 -17.19
CA LEU A 402 13.15 -32.18 -16.76
C LEU A 402 13.16 -33.70 -16.55
N ARG A 403 14.15 -34.43 -17.10
CA ARG A 403 14.33 -35.88 -16.92
C ARG A 403 15.16 -36.26 -15.69
N LYS A 404 15.85 -35.32 -15.05
CA LYS A 404 16.64 -35.60 -13.84
C LYS A 404 15.73 -35.98 -12.68
N PHE A 405 16.10 -37.03 -11.95
CA PHE A 405 15.45 -37.41 -10.69
C PHE A 405 15.24 -36.21 -9.76
N THR A 406 16.32 -35.44 -9.51
CA THR A 406 16.33 -34.28 -8.61
C THR A 406 15.30 -33.22 -8.99
N PHE A 407 15.05 -32.98 -10.28
CA PHE A 407 14.09 -31.96 -10.74
C PHE A 407 12.66 -32.38 -10.40
N ILE A 408 12.32 -33.64 -10.65
CA ILE A 408 10.98 -34.19 -10.41
C ILE A 408 10.75 -34.33 -8.90
N ALA A 409 11.70 -34.93 -8.19
CA ALA A 409 11.68 -35.07 -6.74
C ALA A 409 11.50 -33.71 -6.04
N PHE A 410 12.22 -32.67 -6.48
CA PHE A 410 12.07 -31.31 -5.96
C PHE A 410 10.72 -30.67 -6.33
N THR A 411 10.21 -30.90 -7.55
CA THR A 411 8.85 -30.47 -7.95
C THR A 411 7.78 -31.05 -7.01
N TYR A 412 7.85 -32.34 -6.69
CA TYR A 412 6.88 -32.98 -5.78
C TYR A 412 7.07 -32.53 -4.32
N LEU A 413 8.30 -32.26 -3.87
CA LEU A 413 8.56 -31.61 -2.57
C LEU A 413 7.97 -30.19 -2.48
N LEU A 414 8.03 -29.42 -3.56
CA LEU A 414 7.42 -28.10 -3.66
C LEU A 414 5.89 -28.16 -3.62
N LEU A 415 5.26 -29.17 -4.23
CA LEU A 415 3.81 -29.39 -4.14
C LEU A 415 3.32 -29.66 -2.71
N ASP A 416 4.12 -30.32 -1.86
CA ASP A 416 3.76 -30.50 -0.45
C ASP A 416 4.08 -29.27 0.42
N THR A 417 5.18 -28.55 0.14
CA THR A 417 5.66 -27.43 1.00
C THR A 417 4.94 -26.11 0.71
N LEU A 418 4.84 -25.70 -0.56
CA LEU A 418 4.34 -24.38 -0.94
C LEU A 418 2.90 -24.08 -0.51
N PRO A 419 1.92 -25.00 -0.57
CA PRO A 419 0.55 -24.73 -0.08
C PRO A 419 0.49 -24.44 1.42
N THR A 420 1.50 -24.89 2.18
CA THR A 420 1.61 -24.62 3.63
C THR A 420 2.11 -23.19 3.87
N LEU A 421 3.05 -22.71 3.05
CA LEU A 421 3.54 -21.33 3.09
C LEU A 421 2.51 -20.33 2.52
N GLN A 422 1.79 -20.71 1.47
CA GLN A 422 0.80 -19.84 0.81
C GLN A 422 -0.36 -19.46 1.76
N LYS A 423 -0.77 -20.34 2.68
CA LYS A 423 -1.78 -20.01 3.70
C LYS A 423 -1.34 -18.83 4.57
N LEU A 424 -0.05 -18.73 4.89
CA LEU A 424 0.50 -17.65 5.70
C LEU A 424 0.56 -16.33 4.93
N SER A 425 0.95 -16.34 3.65
CA SER A 425 0.92 -15.13 2.82
C SER A 425 -0.50 -14.63 2.56
N LEU A 426 -1.46 -15.53 2.30
CA LEU A 426 -2.88 -15.22 2.15
C LEU A 426 -3.50 -14.56 3.40
N LEU A 427 -2.99 -14.84 4.61
CA LEU A 427 -3.44 -14.17 5.83
C LEU A 427 -3.01 -12.69 5.91
N LEU A 428 -1.87 -12.35 5.30
CA LEU A 428 -1.25 -11.03 5.35
C LEU A 428 -1.65 -10.11 4.18
N GLN A 429 -2.23 -10.68 3.11
CA GLN A 429 -2.71 -9.96 1.93
C GLN A 429 -3.89 -8.99 2.16
N PRO A 430 -4.88 -9.24 3.03
CA PRO A 430 -5.97 -8.29 3.27
C PRO A 430 -5.47 -6.96 3.84
N GLU A 431 -6.17 -5.86 3.56
CA GLU A 431 -5.88 -4.54 4.15
C GLU A 431 -6.01 -4.52 5.69
N GLU A 432 -6.84 -5.40 6.24
CA GLU A 432 -6.95 -5.67 7.68
C GLU A 432 -6.71 -7.17 7.93
N PRO A 433 -5.44 -7.62 8.09
CA PRO A 433 -5.14 -9.02 8.32
C PRO A 433 -5.63 -9.47 9.71
N ASP A 434 -6.11 -10.71 9.83
CA ASP A 434 -6.55 -11.25 11.13
C ASP A 434 -5.34 -11.66 11.98
N LEU A 435 -4.77 -10.67 12.68
CA LEU A 435 -3.59 -10.79 13.52
C LEU A 435 -3.70 -11.86 14.62
N ALA A 436 -4.91 -12.22 15.07
CA ALA A 436 -5.09 -13.31 16.04
C ALA A 436 -4.95 -14.71 15.43
N LEU A 437 -5.02 -14.85 14.10
CA LEU A 437 -4.72 -16.10 13.40
C LEU A 437 -3.23 -16.24 13.05
N LEU A 438 -2.44 -15.16 13.14
CA LEU A 438 -1.03 -15.19 12.74
C LEU A 438 -0.17 -16.13 13.62
N PRO A 439 -0.16 -16.05 14.97
CA PRO A 439 0.60 -16.98 15.80
C PRO A 439 0.25 -18.47 15.60
N PRO A 440 -1.04 -18.91 15.65
CA PRO A 440 -1.36 -20.32 15.46
C PRO A 440 -1.07 -20.80 14.03
N LEU A 441 -1.15 -19.92 13.02
CA LEU A 441 -0.80 -20.27 11.65
C LEU A 441 0.72 -20.45 11.48
N VAL A 442 1.55 -19.56 12.04
CA VAL A 442 3.02 -19.72 12.05
C VAL A 442 3.42 -21.02 12.75
N ILE A 443 2.86 -21.32 13.93
CA ILE A 443 3.11 -22.57 14.66
C ILE A 443 2.69 -23.79 13.84
N THR A 444 1.52 -23.73 13.19
CA THR A 444 1.02 -24.83 12.35
C THR A 444 1.91 -25.05 11.12
N THR A 445 2.30 -23.98 10.41
CA THR A 445 3.22 -24.05 9.27
C THR A 445 4.59 -24.62 9.69
N ALA A 446 5.14 -24.18 10.82
CA ALA A 446 6.39 -24.72 11.37
C ALA A 446 6.28 -26.22 11.70
N ALA A 447 5.14 -26.65 12.27
CA ALA A 447 4.87 -28.05 12.58
C ALA A 447 4.65 -28.91 11.32
N SER A 448 3.98 -28.38 10.29
CA SER A 448 3.83 -29.06 9.00
C SER A 448 5.17 -29.25 8.28
N LEU A 449 6.05 -28.24 8.29
CA LEU A 449 7.41 -28.36 7.74
C LEU A 449 8.28 -29.37 8.52
N GLN A 450 8.13 -29.45 9.85
CA GLN A 450 8.79 -30.48 10.67
C GLN A 450 8.23 -31.88 10.35
N ALA A 451 6.90 -32.03 10.24
CA ALA A 451 6.28 -33.30 9.86
C ALA A 451 6.71 -33.79 8.46
N GLN A 452 6.87 -32.87 7.49
CA GLN A 452 7.40 -33.15 6.15
C GLN A 452 8.89 -33.52 6.14
N ARG A 453 9.65 -33.14 7.18
CA ARG A 453 11.03 -33.59 7.38
C ARG A 453 11.07 -35.00 7.96
N ASP A 454 10.26 -35.26 8.98
CA ASP A 454 10.25 -36.55 9.69
C ASP A 454 9.55 -37.67 8.90
N SER A 455 8.63 -37.31 8.00
CA SER A 455 7.86 -38.21 7.15
C SER A 455 7.55 -37.54 5.81
N ASP A 456 7.58 -38.30 4.72
CA ASP A 456 7.38 -37.72 3.39
C ASP A 456 6.00 -37.09 3.21
N GLY A 457 5.97 -35.95 2.52
CA GLY A 457 4.73 -35.32 2.09
C GLY A 457 3.95 -36.21 1.11
N SER A 458 2.64 -35.97 1.01
CA SER A 458 1.72 -36.81 0.23
C SER A 458 2.06 -36.89 -1.27
N HIS A 459 2.48 -35.77 -1.86
CA HIS A 459 2.84 -35.69 -3.27
C HIS A 459 4.20 -36.36 -3.50
N PHE A 460 5.20 -36.07 -2.66
CA PHE A 460 6.52 -36.69 -2.73
C PHE A 460 6.49 -38.21 -2.49
N GLN A 461 5.73 -38.67 -1.48
CA GLN A 461 5.55 -40.10 -1.21
C GLN A 461 4.88 -40.84 -2.38
N SER A 462 3.89 -40.21 -3.03
CA SER A 462 3.23 -40.78 -4.21
C SER A 462 4.19 -40.92 -5.40
N PHE A 463 5.10 -39.95 -5.58
CA PHE A 463 6.18 -40.04 -6.57
C PHE A 463 7.15 -41.19 -6.28
N LEU A 464 7.61 -41.35 -5.04
CA LEU A 464 8.49 -42.47 -4.65
C LEU A 464 7.83 -43.84 -4.88
N GLN A 465 6.56 -44.01 -4.48
CA GLN A 465 5.81 -45.26 -4.71
C GLN A 465 5.62 -45.59 -6.20
N ALA A 466 5.52 -44.58 -7.06
CA ALA A 466 5.49 -44.78 -8.51
C ALA A 466 6.86 -45.20 -9.06
N LEU A 467 7.96 -44.79 -8.42
CA LEU A 467 9.33 -45.16 -8.76
C LEU A 467 9.70 -46.60 -8.37
N ASP A 468 9.14 -47.09 -7.25
CA ASP A 468 9.38 -48.43 -6.67
C ASP A 468 8.86 -49.60 -7.53
N ASN A 469 8.26 -49.32 -8.68
CA ASN A 469 7.81 -50.31 -9.67
C ASN A 469 8.70 -50.29 -10.94
N PRO A 470 10.01 -50.61 -10.85
CA PRO A 470 10.92 -50.48 -11.99
C PRO A 470 10.61 -51.45 -13.11
N THR A 471 10.62 -50.95 -14.35
CA THR A 471 10.48 -51.77 -15.55
C THR A 471 11.69 -52.71 -15.69
N PRO A 472 11.52 -54.03 -15.87
CA PRO A 472 12.65 -54.95 -15.99
C PRO A 472 13.50 -54.63 -17.23
N ALA A 473 14.78 -54.32 -17.03
CA ALA A 473 15.71 -54.02 -18.10
C ALA A 473 15.97 -55.27 -18.96
N GLY A 474 15.59 -55.22 -20.23
CA GLY A 474 15.62 -56.39 -21.13
C GLY A 474 17.02 -56.92 -21.50
N ASN A 475 18.10 -56.22 -21.14
CA ASN A 475 19.49 -56.67 -21.27
C ASN A 475 20.43 -55.77 -20.44
N GLY A 476 21.21 -56.36 -19.52
CA GLY A 476 22.33 -55.69 -18.85
C GLY A 476 22.00 -55.13 -17.46
N ASN A 477 23.00 -55.21 -16.57
CA ASN A 477 22.89 -54.96 -15.13
C ASN A 477 22.58 -53.50 -14.78
N GLY A 478 21.34 -53.18 -14.43
CA GLY A 478 20.94 -51.86 -13.92
C GLY A 478 19.42 -51.68 -13.85
N SER A 479 18.91 -51.11 -12.75
CA SER A 479 17.50 -50.74 -12.60
C SER A 479 17.20 -49.50 -13.45
N ARG A 480 16.26 -49.60 -14.39
CA ARG A 480 15.75 -48.43 -15.14
C ARG A 480 14.52 -47.87 -14.43
N TYR A 481 14.67 -46.68 -13.88
CA TYR A 481 13.57 -45.95 -13.26
C TYR A 481 12.81 -45.18 -14.35
N CYS A 482 11.53 -45.49 -14.50
CA CYS A 482 10.63 -44.82 -15.42
C CYS A 482 9.50 -44.16 -14.64
N TYR A 483 9.20 -42.90 -14.93
CA TYR A 483 8.08 -42.16 -14.35
C TYR A 483 7.15 -41.67 -15.46
N GLN A 484 5.84 -41.91 -15.33
CA GLN A 484 4.81 -41.64 -16.34
C GLN A 484 5.19 -42.02 -17.80
N GLY A 485 5.96 -43.09 -18.00
CA GLY A 485 6.41 -43.58 -19.31
C GLY A 485 7.72 -43.00 -19.85
N VAL A 486 8.37 -42.09 -19.12
CA VAL A 486 9.68 -41.48 -19.47
C VAL A 486 10.78 -42.09 -18.59
N GLU A 487 11.91 -42.47 -19.21
CA GLU A 487 13.11 -42.96 -18.49
C GLU A 487 13.86 -41.79 -17.85
N LEU A 488 14.10 -41.89 -16.54
CA LEU A 488 14.73 -40.82 -15.78
C LEU A 488 16.27 -40.88 -15.85
N THR A 489 16.91 -39.72 -15.66
CA THR A 489 18.35 -39.59 -15.54
C THR A 489 18.78 -39.33 -14.09
N ASP A 490 20.05 -39.59 -13.81
CA ASP A 490 20.70 -39.37 -12.51
C ASP A 490 20.10 -40.15 -11.32
N CYS A 491 19.39 -41.26 -11.56
CA CYS A 491 18.79 -42.11 -10.51
C CYS A 491 19.78 -43.05 -9.78
N SER A 492 20.97 -42.58 -9.44
CA SER A 492 21.92 -43.35 -8.64
C SER A 492 21.53 -43.33 -7.15
N PRO A 493 21.91 -44.34 -6.34
CA PRO A 493 21.68 -44.29 -4.88
C PRO A 493 22.41 -43.12 -4.21
N GLU A 494 23.55 -42.69 -4.78
CA GLU A 494 24.29 -41.50 -4.34
C GLU A 494 23.50 -40.21 -4.60
N THR A 495 22.84 -40.11 -5.76
CA THR A 495 21.97 -38.97 -6.10
C THR A 495 20.72 -38.95 -5.22
N MET A 496 20.13 -40.11 -4.94
CA MET A 496 18.98 -40.22 -4.04
C MET A 496 19.33 -39.78 -2.61
N GLN A 497 20.49 -40.20 -2.08
CA GLN A 497 20.98 -39.72 -0.79
C GLN A 497 21.29 -38.20 -0.81
N SER A 498 21.92 -37.71 -1.88
CA SER A 498 22.17 -36.26 -2.05
C SER A 498 20.87 -35.46 -2.14
N PHE A 499 19.78 -36.03 -2.67
CA PHE A 499 18.46 -35.41 -2.66
C PHE A 499 17.85 -35.37 -1.25
N GLU A 500 18.04 -36.42 -0.43
CA GLU A 500 17.59 -36.40 0.98
C GLU A 500 18.32 -35.33 1.80
N ASP A 501 19.62 -35.17 1.60
CA ASP A 501 20.39 -34.10 2.24
C ASP A 501 19.91 -32.71 1.78
N LEU A 502 19.61 -32.54 0.48
CA LEU A 502 18.99 -31.34 -0.10
C LEU A 502 17.59 -31.06 0.48
N ARG A 503 16.74 -32.08 0.60
CA ARG A 503 15.39 -32.01 1.18
C ARG A 503 15.45 -31.55 2.63
N GLY A 504 16.33 -32.15 3.43
CA GLY A 504 16.57 -31.76 4.81
C GLY A 504 17.03 -30.31 4.95
N ALA A 505 18.02 -29.90 4.14
CA ALA A 505 18.56 -28.54 4.16
C ALA A 505 17.51 -27.48 3.75
N PHE A 506 16.68 -27.76 2.73
CA PHE A 506 15.61 -26.88 2.28
C PHE A 506 14.48 -26.72 3.31
N LEU A 507 14.00 -27.82 3.91
CA LEU A 507 12.97 -27.75 4.95
C LEU A 507 13.48 -27.02 6.20
N ASP A 508 14.76 -27.18 6.55
CA ASP A 508 15.39 -26.46 7.67
C ASP A 508 15.67 -24.99 7.38
N SER A 509 15.97 -24.62 6.13
CA SER A 509 16.08 -23.21 5.73
C SER A 509 14.71 -22.53 5.86
N LEU A 510 13.65 -23.11 5.29
CA LEU A 510 12.28 -22.58 5.38
C LEU A 510 11.80 -22.41 6.82
N ARG A 511 12.15 -23.33 7.71
CA ARG A 511 11.80 -23.24 9.14
C ARG A 511 12.57 -22.17 9.90
N ARG A 512 13.87 -22.00 9.61
CA ARG A 512 14.66 -20.87 10.15
C ARG A 512 14.09 -19.54 9.69
N TRP A 513 13.92 -19.37 8.38
CA TRP A 513 13.30 -18.19 7.79
C TRP A 513 11.95 -17.85 8.43
N LEU A 514 11.09 -18.85 8.68
CA LEU A 514 9.80 -18.64 9.30
C LEU A 514 9.91 -18.10 10.75
N TRP A 515 10.82 -18.64 11.57
CA TRP A 515 11.00 -18.18 12.95
C TRP A 515 11.73 -16.84 13.05
N ASP A 516 12.67 -16.58 12.15
CA ASP A 516 13.35 -15.29 12.02
C ASP A 516 12.38 -14.20 11.55
N SER A 517 11.47 -14.55 10.62
CA SER A 517 10.47 -13.60 10.10
C SER A 517 9.37 -13.28 11.12
N PHE A 518 9.05 -14.24 11.99
CA PHE A 518 8.00 -14.14 13.01
C PHE A 518 8.54 -14.48 14.41
N PRO A 519 9.36 -13.60 15.04
CA PRO A 519 9.92 -13.85 16.36
C PRO A 519 8.82 -14.07 17.42
N GLY A 520 8.97 -15.10 18.25
CA GLY A 520 8.00 -15.46 19.30
C GLY A 520 7.50 -14.28 20.15
N PRO A 521 8.40 -13.44 20.73
CA PRO A 521 7.98 -12.28 21.52
C PRO A 521 7.14 -11.26 20.73
N SER A 522 7.40 -11.10 19.42
CA SER A 522 6.59 -10.24 18.55
C SER A 522 5.22 -10.87 18.26
N LEU A 523 5.15 -12.18 18.05
CA LEU A 523 3.88 -12.91 17.90
C LEU A 523 3.01 -12.81 19.16
N ASP A 524 3.61 -12.91 20.35
CA ASP A 524 2.89 -12.74 21.62
C ASP A 524 2.31 -11.32 21.78
N ILE A 525 3.07 -10.29 21.38
CA ILE A 525 2.61 -8.88 21.33
C ILE A 525 1.45 -8.72 20.34
N VAL A 526 1.56 -9.29 19.14
CA VAL A 526 0.51 -9.24 18.10
C VAL A 526 -0.76 -9.96 18.55
N ALA A 527 -0.62 -11.13 19.19
CA ALA A 527 -1.72 -11.87 19.80
C ALA A 527 -2.42 -11.06 20.91
N ALA A 528 -1.63 -10.38 21.74
CA ALA A 528 -2.14 -9.56 22.83
C ALA A 528 -2.90 -8.33 22.32
N PHE A 529 -2.40 -7.65 21.29
CA PHE A 529 -3.13 -6.57 20.62
C PHE A 529 -4.48 -7.05 20.06
N ALA A 530 -4.49 -8.17 19.34
CA ALA A 530 -5.71 -8.72 18.78
C ALA A 530 -6.71 -9.17 19.86
N SER A 531 -6.24 -9.72 20.99
CA SER A 531 -7.10 -10.09 22.14
C SER A 531 -7.81 -8.90 22.79
N ILE A 532 -7.25 -7.68 22.70
CA ILE A 532 -7.80 -6.47 23.31
C ILE A 532 -8.67 -5.70 22.31
N PHE A 533 -8.19 -5.55 21.07
CA PHE A 533 -8.82 -4.66 20.09
C PHE A 533 -9.79 -5.36 19.13
N ASP A 534 -9.75 -6.69 18.95
CA ASP A 534 -10.77 -7.40 18.17
C ASP A 534 -12.03 -7.65 19.01
N SER A 535 -12.90 -6.65 19.07
CA SER A 535 -14.18 -6.73 19.80
C SER A 535 -15.11 -7.83 19.30
N ARG A 536 -14.93 -8.33 18.07
CA ARG A 536 -15.71 -9.44 17.49
C ARG A 536 -15.42 -10.77 18.20
N ARG A 537 -14.30 -10.85 18.95
CA ARG A 537 -13.85 -12.01 19.72
C ARG A 537 -14.18 -11.90 21.22
N TYR A 538 -14.87 -10.85 21.65
CA TYR A 538 -15.24 -10.68 23.07
C TYR A 538 -16.28 -11.74 23.51
N PRO A 539 -16.20 -12.26 24.75
CA PRO A 539 -17.23 -13.15 25.28
C PRO A 539 -18.61 -12.51 25.29
N GLN A 540 -19.66 -13.31 25.07
CA GLN A 540 -21.05 -12.83 25.05
C GLN A 540 -21.58 -12.51 26.46
N SER A 541 -20.98 -13.07 27.51
CA SER A 541 -21.36 -12.78 28.89
C SER A 541 -20.48 -11.69 29.52
N LEU A 542 -21.09 -10.81 30.31
CA LEU A 542 -20.38 -9.74 31.03
C LEU A 542 -19.47 -10.28 32.15
N GLU A 543 -19.69 -11.51 32.62
CA GLU A 543 -18.88 -12.17 33.64
C GLU A 543 -17.56 -12.68 33.04
N GLU A 544 -17.61 -13.40 31.91
CA GLU A 544 -16.41 -13.85 31.19
C GLU A 544 -15.63 -12.66 30.60
N LEU A 545 -16.34 -11.63 30.10
CA LEU A 545 -15.74 -10.38 29.66
C LEU A 545 -14.91 -9.71 30.78
N GLY A 546 -15.28 -9.93 32.05
CA GLY A 546 -14.54 -9.42 33.21
C GLY A 546 -13.07 -9.85 33.22
N ALA A 547 -12.80 -11.14 33.02
CA ALA A 547 -11.44 -11.71 33.00
C ALA A 547 -10.77 -11.67 31.60
N HIS A 548 -11.55 -11.46 30.53
CA HIS A 548 -11.04 -11.46 29.15
C HIS A 548 -9.89 -10.47 28.95
N GLY A 549 -8.83 -10.91 28.26
CA GLY A 549 -7.71 -10.06 27.84
C GLY A 549 -6.77 -9.55 28.95
N GLU A 550 -6.94 -9.91 30.23
CA GLU A 550 -6.07 -9.36 31.29
C GLU A 550 -4.59 -9.77 31.14
N GLY A 551 -4.32 -11.01 30.74
CA GLY A 551 -2.95 -11.48 30.48
C GLY A 551 -2.30 -10.73 29.31
N ALA A 552 -3.06 -10.53 28.22
CA ALA A 552 -2.67 -9.74 27.07
C ALA A 552 -2.33 -8.30 27.46
N LEU A 553 -3.18 -7.65 28.27
CA LEU A 553 -2.92 -6.29 28.73
C LEU A 553 -1.64 -6.21 29.57
N ARG A 554 -1.44 -7.11 30.53
CA ARG A 554 -0.20 -7.14 31.33
C ARG A 554 1.06 -7.29 30.46
N LEU A 555 1.00 -8.12 29.41
CA LEU A 555 2.10 -8.28 28.45
C LEU A 555 2.39 -7.00 27.68
N LEU A 556 1.37 -6.32 27.14
CA LEU A 556 1.55 -5.04 26.43
C LEU A 556 2.04 -3.92 27.36
N LEU A 557 1.54 -3.85 28.59
CA LEU A 557 1.99 -2.86 29.57
C LEU A 557 3.44 -3.11 30.02
N GLN A 558 3.91 -4.36 30.01
CA GLN A 558 5.32 -4.68 30.22
C GLN A 558 6.18 -4.31 29.00
N ALA A 559 5.74 -4.63 27.78
CA ALA A 559 6.47 -4.36 26.55
C ALA A 559 6.60 -2.84 26.26
N TYR A 560 5.55 -2.07 26.52
CA TYR A 560 5.46 -0.64 26.19
C TYR A 560 5.47 0.27 27.42
N ALA A 561 5.94 -0.22 28.57
CA ALA A 561 6.05 0.52 29.84
C ALA A 561 6.63 1.95 29.74
N PRO A 562 7.58 2.29 28.85
CA PRO A 562 8.08 3.67 28.73
C PRO A 562 7.06 4.69 28.20
N VAL A 563 5.96 4.24 27.57
CA VAL A 563 4.94 5.13 26.94
C VAL A 563 3.53 4.99 27.52
N VAL A 564 3.24 3.97 28.34
CA VAL A 564 1.91 3.76 28.95
C VAL A 564 1.95 3.81 30.48
N VAL A 565 0.88 4.32 31.09
CA VAL A 565 0.71 4.33 32.55
C VAL A 565 -0.02 3.07 32.99
N GLY A 566 0.73 2.01 33.29
CA GLY A 566 0.18 0.67 33.54
C GLY A 566 -0.89 0.59 34.63
N GLU A 567 -0.76 1.35 35.73
CA GLU A 567 -1.77 1.37 36.81
C GLU A 567 -3.11 1.93 36.34
N ARG A 568 -3.09 3.00 35.52
CA ARG A 568 -4.28 3.61 34.94
C ARG A 568 -4.93 2.67 33.93
N ALA A 569 -4.15 2.13 32.99
CA ALA A 569 -4.64 1.17 32.01
C ALA A 569 -5.31 -0.07 32.66
N LEU A 570 -4.74 -0.61 33.74
CA LEU A 570 -5.32 -1.72 34.50
C LEU A 570 -6.63 -1.34 35.22
N SER A 571 -6.69 -0.14 35.81
CA SER A 571 -7.89 0.41 36.44
C SER A 571 -9.03 0.63 35.44
N ASP A 572 -8.70 1.12 34.24
CA ASP A 572 -9.68 1.54 33.25
C ASP A 572 -10.16 0.37 32.35
N PHE A 573 -9.39 -0.72 32.27
CA PHE A 573 -9.70 -1.86 31.39
C PHE A 573 -11.10 -2.49 31.57
N PRO A 574 -11.66 -2.64 32.80
CA PRO A 574 -13.03 -3.12 32.97
C PRO A 574 -14.08 -2.16 32.41
N LEU A 575 -13.83 -0.85 32.45
CA LEU A 575 -14.71 0.16 31.85
C LEU A 575 -14.55 0.19 30.33
N PHE A 576 -13.31 0.17 29.84
CA PHE A 576 -12.98 0.06 28.41
C PHE A 576 -13.74 -1.10 27.75
N LYS A 577 -13.60 -2.31 28.30
CA LYS A 577 -14.29 -3.51 27.77
C LYS A 577 -15.81 -3.35 27.73
N ARG A 578 -16.42 -2.74 28.76
CA ARG A 578 -17.88 -2.48 28.80
C ARG A 578 -18.32 -1.47 27.75
N ILE A 579 -17.56 -0.39 27.55
CA ILE A 579 -17.87 0.61 26.53
C ILE A 579 -17.71 0.00 25.14
N VAL A 580 -16.59 -0.66 24.84
CA VAL A 580 -16.35 -1.35 23.56
C VAL A 580 -17.46 -2.38 23.27
N PHE A 581 -17.82 -3.22 24.24
CA PHE A 581 -18.92 -4.18 24.10
C PHE A 581 -20.27 -3.49 23.81
N SER A 582 -20.55 -2.34 24.42
CA SER A 582 -21.78 -1.57 24.19
C SER A 582 -21.85 -0.88 22.81
N LEU A 583 -20.71 -0.64 22.15
CA LEU A 583 -20.64 -0.11 20.79
C LEU A 583 -20.97 -1.17 19.72
N GLY A 584 -21.09 -2.44 20.11
CA GLY A 584 -21.29 -3.56 19.19
C GLY A 584 -19.98 -4.05 18.56
N PRO A 585 -20.05 -5.07 17.69
CA PRO A 585 -18.87 -5.66 17.06
C PRO A 585 -18.25 -4.69 16.04
N LEU A 586 -17.19 -4.00 16.46
CA LEU A 586 -16.30 -3.20 15.61
C LEU A 586 -15.12 -4.05 15.14
N GLY A 587 -14.66 -3.82 13.90
CA GLY A 587 -13.36 -4.35 13.46
C GLY A 587 -12.21 -3.77 14.28
N PRO A 588 -11.11 -4.50 14.49
CA PRO A 588 -9.97 -4.01 15.26
C PRO A 588 -9.38 -2.70 14.69
N ARG A 589 -9.33 -2.53 13.36
CA ARG A 589 -8.92 -1.27 12.71
C ARG A 589 -9.87 -0.13 13.07
N ASP A 590 -11.18 -0.32 12.94
CA ASP A 590 -12.19 0.71 13.29
C ASP A 590 -12.14 1.15 14.75
N LEU A 591 -11.97 0.21 15.69
CA LEU A 591 -11.81 0.53 17.11
C LEU A 591 -10.51 1.30 17.36
N CYS A 592 -9.40 0.86 16.78
CA CYS A 592 -8.12 1.54 16.92
C CYS A 592 -8.16 2.96 16.30
N CYS A 593 -8.75 3.15 15.12
CA CYS A 593 -8.89 4.48 14.50
C CYS A 593 -9.68 5.43 15.42
N LYS A 594 -10.76 4.95 16.05
CA LYS A 594 -11.54 5.74 17.02
C LYS A 594 -10.79 6.01 18.33
N LEU A 595 -9.81 5.19 18.70
CA LEU A 595 -8.96 5.45 19.88
C LEU A 595 -7.83 6.43 19.57
N VAL A 596 -7.24 6.37 18.37
CA VAL A 596 -6.12 7.24 17.97
C VAL A 596 -6.58 8.64 17.57
N CYS A 597 -7.79 8.78 17.02
CA CYS A 597 -8.36 10.09 16.67
C CYS A 597 -8.48 11.01 17.89
N ALA A 598 -7.68 12.08 17.92
CA ALA A 598 -7.56 13.00 19.05
C ALA A 598 -8.86 13.76 19.41
N HIS A 599 -9.86 13.76 18.51
CA HIS A 599 -11.17 14.39 18.72
C HIS A 599 -12.25 13.39 19.20
N SER A 600 -11.86 12.16 19.54
CA SER A 600 -12.77 11.09 19.94
C SER A 600 -12.90 11.01 21.46
N GLU A 601 -14.12 10.83 21.97
CA GLU A 601 -14.37 10.58 23.40
C GLU A 601 -13.59 9.35 23.91
N LEU A 602 -13.36 8.33 23.08
CA LEU A 602 -12.56 7.17 23.45
C LEU A 602 -11.08 7.49 23.66
N HIS A 603 -10.54 8.50 22.97
CA HIS A 603 -9.17 8.96 23.15
C HIS A 603 -8.99 9.63 24.52
N GLU A 604 -9.92 10.52 24.88
CA GLU A 604 -9.90 11.24 26.16
C GLU A 604 -10.14 10.30 27.36
N LEU A 605 -11.06 9.33 27.21
CA LEU A 605 -11.39 8.37 28.26
C LEU A 605 -10.32 7.30 28.47
N PHE A 606 -9.58 6.91 27.42
CA PHE A 606 -8.67 5.76 27.44
C PHE A 606 -7.30 6.04 26.79
N PRO A 607 -6.52 7.01 27.30
CA PRO A 607 -5.29 7.47 26.65
C PRO A 607 -4.22 6.38 26.50
N ASP A 608 -4.09 5.45 27.45
CA ASP A 608 -3.14 4.32 27.30
C ASP A 608 -3.59 3.34 26.20
N PHE A 609 -4.90 3.14 26.03
CA PHE A 609 -5.43 2.33 24.94
C PHE A 609 -5.31 3.05 23.59
N ALA A 610 -5.34 4.39 23.55
CA ALA A 610 -5.01 5.18 22.37
C ALA A 610 -3.54 5.06 21.97
N ILE A 611 -2.63 5.01 22.93
CA ILE A 611 -1.19 4.75 22.71
C ILE A 611 -0.97 3.33 22.18
N LEU A 612 -1.59 2.32 22.81
CA LEU A 612 -1.54 0.92 22.34
C LEU A 612 -2.20 0.75 20.95
N ALA A 613 -3.30 1.44 20.67
CA ALA A 613 -3.94 1.46 19.36
C ALA A 613 -3.03 2.10 18.29
N SER A 614 -2.32 3.18 18.65
CA SER A 614 -1.34 3.81 17.76
C SER A 614 -0.19 2.87 17.40
N LEU A 615 0.28 2.06 18.37
CA LEU A 615 1.36 1.08 18.16
C LEU A 615 0.95 -0.06 17.23
N VAL A 616 -0.27 -0.60 17.33
CA VAL A 616 -0.73 -1.67 16.43
C VAL A 616 -1.08 -1.15 15.03
N LEU A 617 -1.60 0.07 14.89
CA LEU A 617 -1.94 0.65 13.58
C LEU A 617 -0.71 0.99 12.71
N VAL A 618 0.49 1.07 13.29
CA VAL A 618 1.75 1.25 12.52
C VAL A 618 2.52 -0.05 12.29
N LEU A 619 1.91 -1.20 12.59
CA LEU A 619 2.47 -2.52 12.30
C LEU A 619 2.66 -2.70 10.77
N PRO A 620 3.81 -3.20 10.29
CA PRO A 620 4.14 -3.27 8.87
C PRO A 620 3.48 -4.46 8.15
N ALA A 621 2.15 -4.40 7.99
CA ALA A 621 1.35 -5.38 7.25
C ALA A 621 0.18 -4.73 6.50
N GLY A 622 -0.50 -5.51 5.67
CA GLY A 622 -1.70 -5.10 4.93
C GLY A 622 -1.46 -4.87 3.44
N ALA A 623 -2.53 -5.01 2.64
CA ALA A 623 -2.56 -4.85 1.19
C ALA A 623 -1.82 -3.58 0.72
N SER A 624 -2.16 -2.41 1.27
CA SER A 624 -1.60 -1.13 0.82
C SER A 624 -0.07 -1.05 0.94
N LEU A 625 0.54 -1.68 1.94
CA LEU A 625 2.00 -1.76 2.05
C LEU A 625 2.58 -2.75 1.01
N LEU A 626 1.96 -3.93 0.86
CA LEU A 626 2.41 -4.97 -0.06
C LEU A 626 2.33 -4.51 -1.52
N ASP A 627 1.25 -3.84 -1.92
CA ASP A 627 1.04 -3.28 -3.26
C ASP A 627 2.09 -2.21 -3.58
N LYS A 628 2.41 -1.33 -2.62
CA LYS A 628 3.45 -0.31 -2.77
C LYS A 628 4.84 -0.91 -2.92
N VAL A 629 5.16 -1.92 -2.11
CA VAL A 629 6.41 -2.67 -2.22
C VAL A 629 6.48 -3.37 -3.59
N ALA A 630 5.42 -4.08 -4.01
CA ALA A 630 5.33 -4.74 -5.31
C ALA A 630 5.50 -3.75 -6.49
N ARG A 631 4.77 -2.63 -6.49
CA ARG A 631 4.90 -1.60 -7.53
C ARG A 631 6.31 -1.02 -7.59
N SER A 632 6.93 -0.77 -6.44
CA SER A 632 8.31 -0.29 -6.38
C SER A 632 9.35 -1.32 -6.88
N ARG A 633 9.02 -2.61 -6.77
CA ARG A 633 9.84 -3.75 -7.20
C ARG A 633 9.76 -3.94 -8.71
N GLU A 634 8.61 -3.64 -9.34
CA GLU A 634 8.43 -3.59 -10.79
C GLU A 634 9.29 -2.47 -11.42
N LEU A 635 9.10 -1.24 -10.95
CA LEU A 635 9.71 -0.04 -11.55
C LEU A 635 11.24 -0.09 -11.56
N ARG A 636 11.86 -0.52 -10.46
CA ARG A 636 13.32 -0.61 -10.30
C ARG A 636 13.97 -1.79 -11.02
N TRP A 637 13.19 -2.62 -11.69
CA TRP A 637 13.70 -3.67 -12.56
C TRP A 637 14.07 -3.13 -13.95
N TRP A 638 13.25 -2.24 -14.51
CA TRP A 638 13.41 -1.74 -15.88
C TRP A 638 14.58 -0.76 -16.06
N ASP A 639 15.01 -0.11 -14.98
CA ASP A 639 16.09 0.90 -15.03
C ASP A 639 17.50 0.29 -15.14
N GLN A 640 17.67 -1.00 -14.79
CA GLN A 640 18.97 -1.72 -14.90
C GLN A 640 19.48 -1.85 -16.35
N GLY A 641 18.62 -1.57 -17.34
CA GLY A 641 19.01 -1.49 -18.76
C GLY A 641 19.59 -0.13 -19.19
N LYS A 642 19.61 0.90 -18.33
CA LYS A 642 19.91 2.30 -18.70
C LYS A 642 21.28 2.84 -18.22
N GLY A 643 22.27 1.96 -18.08
CA GLY A 643 23.69 2.35 -18.02
C GLY A 643 24.21 2.84 -16.67
N GLU A 644 25.52 3.03 -16.59
CA GLU A 644 26.25 3.36 -15.36
C GLU A 644 26.03 4.83 -14.95
N GLY A 645 24.93 5.07 -14.25
CA GLY A 645 24.65 6.32 -13.56
C GLY A 645 23.74 6.05 -12.35
N GLY A 646 24.34 5.90 -11.17
CA GLY A 646 23.60 5.90 -9.92
C GLY A 646 22.99 7.27 -9.69
N ASP A 647 21.76 7.47 -10.16
CA ASP A 647 21.14 8.79 -10.27
C ASP A 647 19.84 8.85 -9.44
N ILE A 648 19.75 9.90 -8.63
CA ILE A 648 18.64 10.19 -7.68
C ILE A 648 17.27 10.22 -8.39
N GLN A 649 17.28 10.40 -9.71
CA GLN A 649 16.14 10.33 -10.63
C GLN A 649 15.21 9.12 -10.39
N GLY A 650 15.77 7.91 -10.23
CA GLY A 650 14.96 6.69 -10.07
C GLY A 650 14.05 6.74 -8.84
N ASN A 651 14.51 7.37 -7.75
CA ASN A 651 13.71 7.56 -6.53
C ASN A 651 12.52 8.49 -6.74
N HIS A 652 12.63 9.53 -7.58
CA HIS A 652 11.53 10.46 -7.83
C HIS A 652 10.40 9.82 -8.64
N VAL A 653 10.73 9.04 -9.69
CA VAL A 653 9.71 8.32 -10.48
C VAL A 653 9.01 7.26 -9.61
N VAL A 654 9.77 6.46 -8.87
CA VAL A 654 9.21 5.48 -7.90
C VAL A 654 8.32 6.16 -6.88
N LYS A 655 8.73 7.32 -6.34
CA LYS A 655 7.92 8.09 -5.38
C LYS A 655 6.56 8.51 -5.95
N ILE A 656 6.54 9.04 -7.17
CA ILE A 656 5.30 9.47 -7.84
C ILE A 656 4.41 8.27 -8.16
N ALA A 657 4.97 7.15 -8.60
CA ALA A 657 4.21 5.96 -8.96
C ALA A 657 3.63 5.20 -7.76
N VAL A 658 4.35 5.17 -6.64
CA VAL A 658 4.00 4.41 -5.43
C VAL A 658 3.08 5.20 -4.50
N ASP A 659 3.32 6.51 -4.33
CA ASP A 659 2.57 7.35 -3.38
C ASP A 659 1.74 8.46 -4.02
N GLY A 660 1.89 8.71 -5.32
CA GLY A 660 1.14 9.77 -5.99
C GLY A 660 -0.37 9.52 -5.94
N PRO A 661 -1.18 10.45 -5.39
CA PRO A 661 -2.64 10.31 -5.34
C PRO A 661 -3.30 10.38 -6.74
N PRO A 662 -4.63 10.31 -6.85
CA PRO A 662 -5.37 10.68 -8.07
C PRO A 662 -5.04 12.11 -8.54
N LEU A 663 -5.09 12.33 -9.86
CA LEU A 663 -4.71 13.63 -10.48
C LEU A 663 -5.47 14.84 -9.94
N HIS A 664 -6.69 14.66 -9.43
CA HIS A 664 -7.53 15.75 -8.93
C HIS A 664 -7.28 16.08 -7.45
N GLU A 665 -6.44 15.31 -6.76
CA GLU A 665 -6.06 15.50 -5.36
C GLU A 665 -4.65 16.09 -5.21
N PHE A 666 -3.80 15.98 -6.24
CA PHE A 666 -2.41 16.45 -6.19
C PHE A 666 -2.28 17.98 -6.41
N ASP A 667 -1.47 18.65 -5.58
CA ASP A 667 -1.20 20.08 -5.70
C ASP A 667 -0.16 20.41 -6.79
N PHE A 668 -0.64 20.49 -8.03
CA PHE A 668 0.17 20.97 -9.16
C PHE A 668 0.59 22.44 -9.07
N ALA A 669 -0.09 23.28 -8.27
CA ALA A 669 0.29 24.68 -8.12
C ALA A 669 1.58 24.80 -7.30
N LEU A 670 1.64 24.09 -6.17
CA LEU A 670 2.86 23.99 -5.36
C LEU A 670 4.00 23.32 -6.13
N ALA A 671 3.73 22.26 -6.91
CA ALA A 671 4.75 21.64 -7.76
C ALA A 671 5.36 22.61 -8.79
N ILE A 672 4.54 23.51 -9.36
CA ILE A 672 5.03 24.56 -10.27
C ILE A 672 5.88 25.60 -9.53
N GLU A 673 5.48 26.04 -8.33
CA GLU A 673 6.28 26.95 -7.51
C GLU A 673 7.64 26.33 -7.14
N LEU A 674 7.67 25.04 -6.76
CA LEU A 674 8.88 24.30 -6.43
C LEU A 674 9.80 24.05 -7.64
N PHE A 675 9.24 23.98 -8.85
CA PHE A 675 9.97 23.89 -10.11
C PHE A 675 10.54 25.26 -10.52
N GLU A 676 9.75 26.33 -10.46
CA GLU A 676 10.16 27.69 -10.83
C GLU A 676 11.18 28.32 -9.87
N SER A 677 11.11 27.99 -8.58
CA SER A 677 12.11 28.39 -7.58
C SER A 677 13.44 27.62 -7.70
N GLY A 678 13.49 26.56 -8.50
CA GLY A 678 14.60 25.58 -8.59
C GLY A 678 15.90 26.05 -9.25
N GLY A 679 16.01 27.32 -9.67
CA GLY A 679 17.26 27.90 -10.20
C GLY A 679 18.24 28.40 -9.13
N GLY A 680 17.81 28.48 -7.86
CA GLY A 680 18.62 28.94 -6.73
C GLY A 680 18.80 27.85 -5.68
N GLY A 681 20.04 27.40 -5.48
CA GLY A 681 20.35 26.33 -4.53
C GLY A 681 19.98 26.67 -3.09
N VAL A 682 18.88 26.09 -2.62
CA VAL A 682 18.64 25.82 -1.20
C VAL A 682 18.54 24.31 -1.04
N GLU A 683 19.68 23.67 -0.81
CA GLU A 683 19.76 22.24 -0.56
C GLU A 683 18.97 21.89 0.71
N PHE A 684 17.91 21.09 0.56
CA PHE A 684 17.12 20.59 1.69
C PHE A 684 17.10 19.05 1.71
N PHE A 685 18.16 18.50 2.33
CA PHE A 685 18.20 17.28 3.17
C PHE A 685 17.38 16.01 2.81
N GLY A 686 17.03 15.81 1.54
CA GLY A 686 16.56 14.51 1.01
C GLY A 686 17.33 14.04 -0.23
N THR A 687 18.05 14.93 -0.91
CA THR A 687 18.71 14.70 -2.22
C THR A 687 20.23 14.53 -2.16
N GLN A 688 20.82 14.48 -0.96
CA GLN A 688 22.18 13.96 -0.76
C GLN A 688 22.13 12.65 0.02
N ILE A 689 21.66 11.59 -0.65
CA ILE A 689 22.00 10.23 -0.26
C ILE A 689 23.29 9.88 -1.01
N LYS A 690 24.36 9.72 -0.26
CA LYS A 690 25.67 9.16 -0.62
C LYS A 690 26.02 8.07 0.39
#